data_AF-A0A9P1BFG8-F1
#
_entry.id   AF-A0A9P1BFG8-F1
#
_cell.length_a   1.000
_cell.length_b   1.000
_cell.length_c   1.000
_cell.angle_alpha   90.00
_cell.angle_beta   90.00
_cell.angle_gamma   90.00
#
_symmetry.space_group_name_H-M   'P 1'
#
loop_
_entity.id
_entity.type
_entity.pdbx_description
1 polymer ?
#
loop_
_entity_poly.entity_id
_entity_poly.type
_entity_poly.pdbx_seq_one_letter_code
_entity_poly.pdbx_strand_id
1 'polypeptide(L)'
;MTEFRLLEVLCCTLIALCVPAIVMAQDDVKVTPDVVYGHKFGMALTMDVLQPAKDPNGAGVLFMVSGGWRSRWSPPVGAAKRFDQMLENGFTVFVVRHGSSPKFDIPEIVGDVRRAVRYIRANAAEYGVDPDRLGVIGGSAGGHLSLVLGVASDEGDPNADDKVDQTTDRVAAVVAYYPPTDLVGLVPTPPNRNDRFPALNFEPARAKEFSPVWHVSPDDPPTLLIHGDKDPLVPLRHSKNILERFEEHEVPAELIVIEGAGHGFRGADGEEASAEEILMRAFDHLRYLAIAALMLSFGVATERVVVRADEFDPVRELIQEKIADGEPASLAVVVLRDGKELWAEGFGWADREQRRKADVHTPYSLASISKPITATGLMLLVEQGKLDLDHAANDYLGSAKLLARVGQAEDATLRTIANHTSGLPLHWQFFFADESAKAPSRDETIARYGQLFTTPGEKYQYSNLGYGVLDYIIERTSGRDFKEFMHEEVFVPFGMTRSGIDLPPALEGQEAVRYDTDGRRLPHYDFDHPGASAVYASAHDLARFGAFHVQTPFEDQAAILKPESITAMQATLIDVAYGVGWSVTLLPSGERRVQHSGGMPGVSTRLTLLPENKIVVVVLANGRSRLPYQVTEEVLKILLPEDFAESDENHASSDDENPTTAKLHGQWNGEVMTYKGAEKLTLWFQEDGDVHVRLGDSLKTLLNHVRFDGDTLTGEFAGTLSTPDVTRAKCTLHFNLQLEGDALQGAVIAQATSPTRHYFALSHWAELQREATQPESDTADAQ
;
A
#
# COMPACT_ATOMS: atom_id res chain seq x y z
N MET A 1 -19.82 -71.79 -29.49
CA MET A 1 -20.61 -71.28 -30.64
C MET A 1 -19.79 -70.18 -31.26
N THR A 2 -19.24 -70.46 -32.46
CA THR A 2 -18.98 -69.57 -33.62
C THR A 2 -18.49 -68.14 -33.37
N GLU A 3 -17.48 -67.58 -34.06
CA GLU A 3 -16.46 -68.04 -35.00
C GLU A 3 -15.60 -66.79 -35.34
N PHE A 4 -14.32 -67.03 -35.63
CA PHE A 4 -13.34 -66.24 -36.39
C PHE A 4 -13.80 -65.01 -37.22
N ARG A 5 -12.95 -63.95 -37.28
CA ARG A 5 -12.01 -63.73 -38.42
C ARG A 5 -11.16 -62.43 -38.35
N LEU A 6 -9.85 -62.70 -38.47
CA LEU A 6 -8.82 -62.10 -39.34
C LEU A 6 -7.99 -60.86 -38.95
N LEU A 7 -6.75 -60.98 -39.42
CA LEU A 7 -5.46 -60.43 -39.02
C LEU A 7 -4.88 -59.61 -40.20
N GLU A 8 -4.15 -58.54 -39.84
CA GLU A 8 -3.01 -57.84 -40.49
C GLU A 8 -2.64 -58.10 -41.97
N VAL A 9 -2.24 -57.02 -42.69
CA VAL A 9 -0.89 -56.84 -43.31
C VAL A 9 -0.67 -55.38 -43.78
N LEU A 10 0.52 -54.86 -43.44
CA LEU A 10 1.21 -53.59 -43.77
C LEU A 10 1.41 -53.28 -45.29
N CYS A 11 1.54 -52.00 -45.66
CA CYS A 11 2.71 -51.45 -46.40
C CYS A 11 2.75 -49.91 -46.57
N CYS A 12 3.75 -49.29 -45.91
CA CYS A 12 4.71 -48.25 -46.33
C CYS A 12 4.37 -46.98 -47.17
N THR A 13 4.63 -45.83 -46.53
CA THR A 13 5.35 -44.58 -46.98
C THR A 13 4.78 -43.66 -48.07
N LEU A 14 4.44 -42.39 -47.70
CA LEU A 14 5.17 -41.15 -48.08
C LEU A 14 4.47 -39.84 -47.60
N ILE A 15 5.13 -39.14 -46.67
CA ILE A 15 5.41 -37.67 -46.57
C ILE A 15 4.28 -36.62 -46.80
N ALA A 16 4.05 -35.88 -45.71
CA ALA A 16 3.78 -34.43 -45.56
C ALA A 16 2.36 -33.84 -45.67
N LEU A 17 2.13 -32.94 -44.69
CA LEU A 17 1.23 -31.78 -44.65
C LEU A 17 -0.25 -32.02 -44.33
N CYS A 18 -0.53 -32.01 -43.02
CA CYS A 18 -1.40 -31.06 -42.31
C CYS A 18 -1.96 -31.75 -41.06
N VAL A 19 -1.23 -31.63 -39.95
CA VAL A 19 -1.83 -31.83 -38.63
C VAL A 19 -2.81 -30.66 -38.46
N PRO A 20 -4.13 -30.85 -38.32
CA PRO A 20 -4.91 -29.85 -37.64
C PRO A 20 -4.34 -29.84 -36.23
N ALA A 21 -3.71 -28.73 -35.86
CA ALA A 21 -3.44 -28.45 -34.46
C ALA A 21 -4.73 -28.78 -33.71
N ILE A 22 -4.65 -29.76 -32.81
CA ILE A 22 -5.64 -29.89 -31.75
C ILE A 22 -5.41 -28.63 -30.92
N VAL A 23 -6.15 -27.59 -31.29
CA VAL A 23 -6.35 -26.41 -30.47
C VAL A 23 -6.93 -26.94 -29.17
N MET A 24 -6.16 -26.84 -28.10
CA MET A 24 -6.72 -27.01 -26.77
C MET A 24 -7.79 -25.94 -26.59
N ALA A 25 -9.03 -26.39 -26.35
CA ALA A 25 -10.19 -25.54 -26.14
C ALA A 25 -9.96 -24.61 -24.94
N GLN A 26 -10.37 -23.35 -25.11
CA GLN A 26 -10.33 -22.28 -24.13
C GLN A 26 -11.79 -22.07 -23.68
N ASP A 27 -12.23 -22.80 -22.66
CA ASP A 27 -13.57 -22.69 -22.07
C ASP A 27 -13.61 -21.43 -21.17
N ASP A 28 -14.60 -20.52 -21.15
CA ASP A 28 -15.83 -20.34 -21.95
C ASP A 28 -16.47 -18.95 -21.62
N VAL A 29 -16.46 -17.99 -22.57
CA VAL A 29 -17.27 -16.73 -22.52
C VAL A 29 -18.02 -16.60 -23.84
N LYS A 30 -19.34 -16.37 -23.80
CA LYS A 30 -20.13 -16.15 -25.02
C LYS A 30 -20.05 -14.69 -25.43
N VAL A 31 -19.40 -14.43 -26.56
CA VAL A 31 -19.22 -13.09 -27.12
C VAL A 31 -20.19 -12.89 -28.29
N THR A 32 -21.05 -11.89 -28.20
CA THR A 32 -21.89 -11.40 -29.31
C THR A 32 -21.37 -10.03 -29.75
N PRO A 33 -20.57 -9.97 -30.82
CA PRO A 33 -19.93 -8.72 -31.25
C PRO A 33 -20.88 -7.81 -32.04
N ASP A 34 -20.59 -6.52 -32.01
CA ASP A 34 -21.18 -5.50 -32.90
C ASP A 34 -22.72 -5.46 -32.94
N VAL A 35 -23.37 -5.70 -31.79
CA VAL A 35 -24.81 -5.51 -31.62
C VAL A 35 -25.15 -4.04 -31.85
N VAL A 36 -26.01 -3.77 -32.84
CA VAL A 36 -26.39 -2.42 -33.23
C VAL A 36 -27.58 -1.95 -32.40
N TYR A 37 -27.36 -0.97 -31.53
CA TYR A 37 -28.42 -0.40 -30.68
C TYR A 37 -29.06 0.87 -31.28
N GLY A 38 -28.47 1.42 -32.35
CA GLY A 38 -28.98 2.61 -33.02
C GLY A 38 -28.25 2.93 -34.31
N HIS A 39 -28.81 3.85 -35.09
CA HIS A 39 -28.19 4.37 -36.31
C HIS A 39 -28.21 5.89 -36.28
N LYS A 40 -27.10 6.53 -36.66
CA LYS A 40 -26.95 7.99 -36.67
C LYS A 40 -26.01 8.41 -37.78
N PHE A 41 -26.41 9.39 -38.60
CA PHE A 41 -25.64 9.87 -39.76
C PHE A 41 -25.12 8.76 -40.71
N GLY A 42 -25.92 7.70 -40.90
CA GLY A 42 -25.53 6.56 -41.74
C GLY A 42 -24.50 5.60 -41.11
N MET A 43 -24.19 5.78 -39.82
CA MET A 43 -23.33 4.90 -39.04
C MET A 43 -24.15 4.07 -38.04
N ALA A 44 -23.71 2.85 -37.76
CA ALA A 44 -24.23 2.03 -36.68
C ALA A 44 -23.57 2.42 -35.35
N LEU A 45 -24.37 2.54 -34.30
CA LEU A 45 -23.91 2.62 -32.92
C LEU A 45 -23.89 1.19 -32.35
N THR A 46 -22.73 0.73 -31.87
CA THR A 46 -22.53 -0.69 -31.55
C THR A 46 -22.14 -0.94 -30.10
N MET A 47 -22.48 -2.12 -29.62
CA MET A 47 -21.98 -2.69 -28.38
C MET A 47 -21.58 -4.14 -28.58
N ASP A 48 -20.69 -4.64 -27.74
CA ASP A 48 -20.42 -6.08 -27.66
C ASP A 48 -21.09 -6.59 -26.39
N VAL A 49 -21.70 -7.77 -26.47
CA VAL A 49 -22.32 -8.42 -25.33
C VAL A 49 -21.45 -9.61 -24.93
N LEU A 50 -20.94 -9.57 -23.71
CA LEU A 50 -20.13 -10.63 -23.12
C LEU A 50 -20.99 -11.33 -22.07
N GLN A 51 -21.34 -12.59 -22.33
CA GLN A 51 -22.18 -13.38 -21.44
C GLN A 51 -21.34 -14.47 -20.77
N PRO A 52 -21.53 -14.68 -19.46
CA PRO A 52 -20.87 -15.75 -18.74
C PRO A 52 -21.40 -17.10 -19.23
N ALA A 53 -20.52 -18.08 -19.42
CA ALA A 53 -20.95 -19.39 -19.90
C ALA A 53 -21.46 -20.32 -18.79
N LYS A 54 -21.16 -19.99 -17.53
CA LYS A 54 -21.61 -20.71 -16.34
C LYS A 54 -22.22 -19.73 -15.35
N ASP A 55 -23.29 -20.16 -14.69
CA ASP A 55 -23.93 -19.47 -13.56
C ASP A 55 -24.28 -17.98 -13.78
N PRO A 56 -25.03 -17.61 -14.86
CA PRO A 56 -25.48 -16.23 -15.04
C PRO A 56 -26.38 -15.80 -13.88
N ASN A 57 -26.04 -14.67 -13.26
CA ASN A 57 -26.74 -14.16 -12.07
C ASN A 57 -27.94 -13.25 -12.40
N GLY A 58 -28.19 -13.01 -13.69
CA GLY A 58 -29.29 -12.20 -14.22
C GLY A 58 -29.07 -10.68 -14.15
N ALA A 59 -27.90 -10.19 -13.76
CA ALA A 59 -27.57 -8.76 -13.75
C ALA A 59 -26.70 -8.37 -14.97
N GLY A 60 -26.87 -7.13 -15.41
CA GLY A 60 -26.13 -6.55 -16.53
C GLY A 60 -25.26 -5.37 -16.11
N VAL A 61 -24.07 -5.24 -16.70
CA VAL A 61 -23.16 -4.10 -16.46
C VAL A 61 -22.82 -3.45 -17.78
N LEU A 62 -23.13 -2.16 -17.92
CA LEU A 62 -22.77 -1.37 -19.08
C LEU A 62 -21.42 -0.69 -18.86
N PHE A 63 -20.41 -1.08 -19.64
CA PHE A 63 -19.10 -0.44 -19.63
C PHE A 63 -19.02 0.65 -20.71
N MET A 64 -18.81 1.89 -20.29
CA MET A 64 -18.70 3.05 -21.19
C MET A 64 -17.31 3.14 -21.80
N VAL A 65 -17.18 2.80 -23.08
CA VAL A 65 -15.92 2.99 -23.84
C VAL A 65 -15.78 4.47 -24.21
N SER A 66 -15.24 5.27 -23.30
CA SER A 66 -15.14 6.72 -23.50
C SER A 66 -13.94 7.37 -22.80
N GLY A 67 -12.93 7.76 -23.58
CA GLY A 67 -11.79 8.56 -23.10
C GLY A 67 -11.79 9.93 -23.75
N GLY A 68 -11.95 11.01 -22.98
CA GLY A 68 -12.13 12.36 -23.53
C GLY A 68 -13.30 12.46 -24.52
N TRP A 69 -14.38 11.70 -24.27
CA TRP A 69 -15.55 11.55 -25.14
C TRP A 69 -15.23 10.98 -26.53
N ARG A 70 -14.12 10.23 -26.65
CA ARG A 70 -13.80 9.42 -27.81
C ARG A 70 -14.08 7.96 -27.49
N SER A 71 -14.95 7.36 -28.31
CA SER A 71 -15.21 5.94 -28.29
C SER A 71 -14.43 5.25 -29.42
N ARG A 72 -13.62 4.24 -29.07
CA ARG A 72 -12.78 3.48 -30.00
C ARG A 72 -13.27 2.05 -30.07
N TRP A 73 -13.31 1.47 -31.27
CA TRP A 73 -13.59 0.06 -31.43
C TRP A 73 -12.30 -0.77 -31.24
N SER A 74 -12.45 -1.92 -30.59
CA SER A 74 -11.40 -2.95 -30.45
C SER A 74 -12.02 -4.34 -30.61
N PRO A 75 -11.25 -5.35 -31.06
CA PRO A 75 -11.76 -6.72 -31.19
C PRO A 75 -12.29 -7.27 -29.85
N PRO A 76 -13.51 -7.82 -29.81
CA PRO A 76 -14.18 -8.17 -28.56
C PRO A 76 -13.54 -9.33 -27.79
N VAL A 77 -12.93 -10.30 -28.48
CA VAL A 77 -12.24 -11.44 -27.83
C VAL A 77 -11.06 -10.97 -26.97
N GLY A 78 -10.38 -9.88 -27.37
CA GLY A 78 -9.32 -9.27 -26.56
C GLY A 78 -9.86 -8.42 -25.41
N ALA A 79 -11.08 -7.91 -25.52
CA ALA A 79 -11.75 -7.10 -24.51
C ALA A 79 -12.37 -7.96 -23.39
N ALA A 80 -12.77 -9.20 -23.67
CA ALA A 80 -13.39 -10.10 -22.68
C ALA A 80 -12.49 -10.34 -21.45
N LYS A 81 -11.18 -10.48 -21.66
CA LYS A 81 -10.18 -10.64 -20.58
C LYS A 81 -10.17 -9.51 -19.55
N ARG A 82 -10.62 -8.31 -19.94
CA ARG A 82 -10.71 -7.17 -19.03
C ARG A 82 -11.86 -7.33 -18.02
N PHE A 83 -12.77 -8.26 -18.27
CA PHE A 83 -13.99 -8.46 -17.51
C PHE A 83 -14.08 -9.87 -16.94
N ASP A 84 -12.95 -10.58 -16.84
CA ASP A 84 -12.92 -11.99 -16.42
C ASP A 84 -13.59 -12.15 -15.05
N GLN A 85 -13.34 -11.24 -14.09
CA GLN A 85 -13.99 -11.32 -12.77
C GLN A 85 -15.50 -11.05 -12.82
N MET A 86 -15.95 -10.06 -13.61
CA MET A 86 -17.39 -9.80 -13.77
C MET A 86 -18.11 -11.00 -14.40
N LEU A 87 -17.48 -11.61 -15.40
CA LEU A 87 -18.00 -12.78 -16.10
C LEU A 87 -17.97 -14.03 -15.21
N GLU A 88 -16.92 -14.24 -14.42
CA GLU A 88 -16.84 -15.33 -13.43
C GLU A 88 -17.91 -15.21 -12.33
N ASN A 89 -18.29 -13.99 -11.95
CA ASN A 89 -19.36 -13.72 -10.99
C ASN A 89 -20.77 -13.72 -11.62
N GLY A 90 -20.90 -14.10 -12.89
CA GLY A 90 -22.18 -14.30 -13.56
C GLY A 90 -22.83 -13.03 -14.11
N PHE A 91 -22.14 -11.90 -14.18
CA PHE A 91 -22.67 -10.68 -14.81
C PHE A 91 -22.57 -10.74 -16.33
N THR A 92 -23.58 -10.21 -17.02
CA THR A 92 -23.49 -9.93 -18.46
C THR A 92 -22.93 -8.53 -18.68
N VAL A 93 -21.84 -8.40 -19.44
CA VAL A 93 -21.19 -7.10 -19.71
C VAL A 93 -21.55 -6.59 -21.10
N PHE A 94 -22.06 -5.36 -21.15
CA PHE A 94 -22.35 -4.61 -22.36
C PHE A 94 -21.28 -3.56 -22.59
N VAL A 95 -20.39 -3.78 -23.56
CA VAL A 95 -19.31 -2.86 -23.89
C VAL A 95 -19.84 -1.81 -24.87
N VAL A 96 -20.28 -0.65 -24.36
CA VAL A 96 -21.02 0.34 -25.14
C VAL A 96 -20.09 1.33 -25.84
N ARG A 97 -20.28 1.50 -27.16
CA ARG A 97 -19.62 2.55 -27.96
C ARG A 97 -20.63 3.57 -28.43
N HIS A 98 -20.34 4.85 -28.22
CA HIS A 98 -21.19 5.99 -28.60
C HIS A 98 -20.59 6.78 -29.77
N GLY A 99 -21.33 7.76 -30.30
CA GLY A 99 -20.81 8.69 -31.30
C GLY A 99 -19.52 9.37 -30.82
N SER A 100 -18.46 9.32 -31.62
CA SER A 100 -17.11 9.69 -31.13
C SER A 100 -16.73 11.16 -31.44
N SER A 101 -16.14 11.86 -30.47
CA SER A 101 -15.47 13.15 -30.68
C SER A 101 -14.34 13.04 -31.73
N PRO A 102 -14.15 14.03 -32.62
CA PRO A 102 -14.70 15.39 -32.57
C PRO A 102 -16.02 15.58 -33.33
N LYS A 103 -16.61 14.51 -33.88
CA LYS A 103 -17.81 14.65 -34.72
C LYS A 103 -19.05 14.95 -33.89
N PHE A 104 -19.15 14.34 -32.71
CA PHE A 104 -20.30 14.45 -31.82
C PHE A 104 -19.88 15.17 -30.54
N ASP A 105 -20.75 16.07 -30.07
CA ASP A 105 -20.59 16.78 -28.80
C ASP A 105 -21.25 16.02 -27.64
N ILE A 106 -21.05 16.49 -26.40
CA ILE A 106 -21.61 15.85 -25.20
C ILE A 106 -23.13 15.67 -25.28
N PRO A 107 -23.95 16.67 -25.67
CA PRO A 107 -25.39 16.48 -25.86
C PRO A 107 -25.74 15.31 -26.80
N GLU A 108 -25.08 15.23 -27.95
CA GLU A 108 -25.29 14.14 -28.90
C GLU A 108 -24.86 12.78 -28.35
N ILE A 109 -23.75 12.74 -27.59
CA ILE A 109 -23.20 11.52 -26.99
C ILE A 109 -24.08 11.00 -25.86
N VAL A 110 -24.60 11.90 -25.02
CA VAL A 110 -25.54 11.55 -23.95
C VAL A 110 -26.79 10.90 -24.54
N GLY A 111 -27.33 11.43 -25.65
CA GLY A 111 -28.43 10.79 -26.36
C GLY A 111 -28.12 9.37 -26.83
N ASP A 112 -26.90 9.13 -27.32
CA ASP A 112 -26.47 7.80 -27.78
C ASP A 112 -26.41 6.79 -26.61
N VAL A 113 -25.80 7.15 -25.47
CA VAL A 113 -25.68 6.21 -24.32
C VAL A 113 -27.02 5.97 -23.60
N ARG A 114 -27.91 6.97 -23.55
CA ARG A 114 -29.29 6.79 -23.05
C ARG A 114 -30.03 5.76 -23.89
N ARG A 115 -29.94 5.89 -25.21
CA ARG A 115 -30.52 4.91 -26.14
C ARG A 115 -29.93 3.50 -25.95
N ALA A 116 -28.65 3.36 -25.64
CA ALA A 116 -28.04 2.05 -25.37
C ALA A 116 -28.67 1.36 -24.15
N VAL A 117 -28.91 2.08 -23.05
CA VAL A 117 -29.62 1.52 -21.87
C VAL A 117 -31.03 1.08 -22.26
N ARG A 118 -31.77 1.94 -22.97
CA ARG A 118 -33.13 1.62 -23.44
C ARG A 118 -33.16 0.37 -24.31
N TYR A 119 -32.20 0.23 -25.22
CA TYR A 119 -32.09 -0.93 -26.10
C TYR A 119 -31.83 -2.20 -25.30
N ILE A 120 -30.94 -2.17 -24.31
CA ILE A 120 -30.65 -3.31 -23.44
C ILE A 120 -31.89 -3.69 -22.64
N ARG A 121 -32.60 -2.71 -22.05
CA ARG A 121 -33.85 -2.96 -21.30
C ARG A 121 -34.95 -3.56 -22.19
N ALA A 122 -35.15 -3.03 -23.39
CA ALA A 122 -36.13 -3.53 -24.34
C ALA A 122 -35.84 -4.97 -24.83
N ASN A 123 -34.57 -5.38 -24.80
CA ASN A 123 -34.10 -6.70 -25.26
C ASN A 123 -33.55 -7.56 -24.11
N ALA A 124 -33.84 -7.23 -22.85
CA ALA A 124 -33.21 -7.85 -21.68
C ALA A 124 -33.39 -9.38 -21.63
N ALA A 125 -34.56 -9.87 -22.08
CA ALA A 125 -34.85 -11.29 -22.18
C ALA A 125 -33.94 -12.04 -23.18
N GLU A 126 -33.45 -11.39 -24.23
CA GLU A 126 -32.49 -11.99 -25.19
C GLU A 126 -31.12 -12.20 -24.55
N TYR A 127 -30.74 -11.33 -23.63
CA TYR A 127 -29.45 -11.38 -22.94
C TYR A 127 -29.50 -12.15 -21.62
N GLY A 128 -30.69 -12.59 -21.19
CA GLY A 128 -30.86 -13.28 -19.90
C GLY A 128 -30.60 -12.37 -18.70
N VAL A 129 -30.80 -11.06 -18.86
CA VAL A 129 -30.67 -10.07 -17.78
C VAL A 129 -32.03 -9.56 -17.34
N ASP A 130 -32.14 -9.21 -16.07
CA ASP A 130 -33.27 -8.48 -15.52
C ASP A 130 -33.10 -6.99 -15.88
N PRO A 131 -34.07 -6.36 -16.58
CA PRO A 131 -33.97 -4.95 -16.94
C PRO A 131 -33.83 -4.03 -15.72
N ASP A 132 -34.27 -4.45 -14.53
CA ASP A 132 -34.18 -3.66 -13.30
C ASP A 132 -32.89 -3.93 -12.51
N ARG A 133 -31.98 -4.75 -13.05
CA ARG A 133 -30.66 -5.05 -12.46
C ARG A 133 -29.52 -4.69 -13.42
N LEU A 134 -29.58 -3.49 -13.98
CA LEU A 134 -28.57 -2.94 -14.88
C LEU A 134 -27.70 -1.89 -14.17
N GLY A 135 -26.41 -2.14 -14.02
CA GLY A 135 -25.44 -1.15 -13.53
C GLY A 135 -24.66 -0.49 -14.68
N VAL A 136 -24.07 0.67 -14.43
CA VAL A 136 -23.21 1.37 -15.41
C VAL A 136 -21.86 1.74 -14.80
N ILE A 137 -20.79 1.57 -15.59
CA ILE A 137 -19.41 1.81 -15.17
C ILE A 137 -18.60 2.52 -16.25
N GLY A 138 -17.75 3.46 -15.84
CA GLY A 138 -16.81 4.13 -16.74
C GLY A 138 -15.81 5.03 -16.02
N GLY A 139 -14.71 5.37 -16.69
CA GLY A 139 -13.70 6.29 -16.17
C GLY A 139 -13.53 7.56 -17.00
N SER A 140 -13.12 8.66 -16.37
CA SER A 140 -12.96 9.97 -17.01
C SER A 140 -14.26 10.40 -17.69
N ALA A 141 -14.22 10.68 -19.00
CA ALA A 141 -15.42 10.93 -19.81
C ALA A 141 -16.45 9.79 -19.73
N GLY A 142 -16.03 8.53 -19.62
CA GLY A 142 -16.94 7.41 -19.39
C GLY A 142 -17.62 7.48 -18.03
N GLY A 143 -16.92 7.92 -16.99
CA GLY A 143 -17.48 8.13 -15.65
C GLY A 143 -18.46 9.30 -15.62
N HIS A 144 -18.20 10.37 -16.37
CA HIS A 144 -19.17 11.44 -16.61
C HIS A 144 -20.47 10.92 -17.23
N LEU A 145 -20.38 10.10 -18.29
CA LEU A 145 -21.55 9.52 -18.94
C LEU A 145 -22.30 8.55 -18.02
N SER A 146 -21.57 7.74 -17.23
CA SER A 146 -22.17 6.87 -16.20
C SER A 146 -22.97 7.67 -15.17
N LEU A 147 -22.43 8.78 -14.67
CA LEU A 147 -23.14 9.65 -13.73
C LEU A 147 -24.37 10.30 -14.37
N VAL A 148 -24.27 10.80 -15.61
CA VAL A 148 -25.43 11.36 -16.31
C VAL A 148 -26.55 10.34 -16.48
N LEU A 149 -26.22 9.07 -16.77
CA LEU A 149 -27.20 7.98 -16.83
C LEU A 149 -27.83 7.67 -15.48
N GLY A 150 -27.10 7.88 -14.38
CA GLY A 150 -27.65 7.76 -13.04
C GLY A 150 -28.63 8.88 -12.70
N VAL A 151 -28.14 10.12 -12.73
CA VAL A 151 -28.81 11.28 -12.11
C VAL A 151 -29.70 12.09 -13.05
N ALA A 152 -29.67 11.81 -14.35
CA ALA A 152 -30.45 12.53 -15.35
C ALA A 152 -31.25 11.59 -16.27
N SER A 153 -31.64 10.43 -15.73
CA SER A 153 -32.49 9.44 -16.41
C SER A 153 -33.93 9.94 -16.61
N ASP A 154 -34.67 9.31 -17.53
CA ASP A 154 -36.07 9.60 -17.84
C ASP A 154 -36.87 8.31 -18.09
N GLU A 155 -38.18 8.45 -18.23
CA GLU A 155 -39.12 7.34 -18.45
C GLU A 155 -39.27 6.92 -19.93
N GLY A 156 -38.54 7.57 -20.85
CA GLY A 156 -38.75 7.47 -22.30
C GLY A 156 -39.90 8.35 -22.80
N ASP A 157 -40.00 8.51 -24.13
CA ASP A 157 -41.10 9.23 -24.77
C ASP A 157 -42.19 8.24 -25.23
N PRO A 158 -43.38 8.21 -24.60
CA PRO A 158 -44.45 7.29 -24.99
C PRO A 158 -44.98 7.53 -26.41
N ASN A 159 -44.66 8.65 -27.04
CA ASN A 159 -45.06 8.97 -28.41
C ASN A 159 -43.95 8.73 -29.45
N ALA A 160 -42.77 8.24 -29.04
CA ALA A 160 -41.70 7.97 -29.99
C ALA A 160 -42.09 6.85 -30.98
N ASP A 161 -41.68 7.00 -32.24
CA ASP A 161 -41.97 6.00 -33.28
C ASP A 161 -41.26 4.67 -33.02
N ASP A 162 -40.06 4.72 -32.41
CA ASP A 162 -39.27 3.56 -32.04
C ASP A 162 -39.60 3.11 -30.61
N LYS A 163 -39.92 1.83 -30.44
CA LYS A 163 -40.22 1.24 -29.13
C LYS A 163 -39.05 1.31 -28.16
N VAL A 164 -37.82 1.36 -28.66
CA VAL A 164 -36.64 1.56 -27.80
C VAL A 164 -36.74 2.91 -27.11
N ASP A 165 -37.11 3.98 -27.83
CA ASP A 165 -37.17 5.33 -27.27
C ASP A 165 -38.37 5.55 -26.33
N GLN A 166 -39.34 4.64 -26.32
CA GLN A 166 -40.45 4.59 -25.35
C GLN A 166 -40.05 3.98 -24.00
N THR A 167 -38.85 3.39 -23.91
CA THR A 167 -38.39 2.70 -22.69
C THR A 167 -37.61 3.66 -21.79
N THR A 168 -37.74 3.51 -20.47
CA THR A 168 -36.89 4.23 -19.52
C THR A 168 -35.40 3.89 -19.72
N ASP A 169 -34.53 4.84 -19.41
CA ASP A 169 -33.06 4.64 -19.36
C ASP A 169 -32.50 4.58 -17.93
N ARG A 170 -33.35 4.34 -16.93
CA ARG A 170 -32.94 4.14 -15.54
C ARG A 170 -32.02 2.92 -15.39
N VAL A 171 -30.99 3.11 -14.58
CA VAL A 171 -30.03 2.10 -14.14
C VAL A 171 -30.17 1.88 -12.63
N ALA A 172 -29.74 0.72 -12.14
CA ALA A 172 -29.85 0.30 -10.76
C ALA A 172 -28.63 0.69 -9.89
N ALA A 173 -27.47 0.95 -10.51
CA ALA A 173 -26.24 1.33 -9.83
C ALA A 173 -25.26 2.05 -10.78
N VAL A 174 -24.43 2.93 -10.22
CA VAL A 174 -23.41 3.68 -10.96
C VAL A 174 -22.04 3.52 -10.31
N VAL A 175 -21.00 3.25 -11.12
CA VAL A 175 -19.60 3.34 -10.70
C VAL A 175 -18.82 4.28 -11.64
N ALA A 176 -18.18 5.31 -11.08
CA ALA A 176 -17.51 6.34 -11.87
C ALA A 176 -16.09 6.63 -11.38
N TYR A 177 -15.10 6.40 -12.26
CA TYR A 177 -13.69 6.65 -11.99
C TYR A 177 -13.30 8.07 -12.44
N TYR A 178 -12.73 8.86 -11.54
CA TYR A 178 -12.23 10.24 -11.73
C TYR A 178 -13.10 11.08 -12.71
N PRO A 179 -14.41 11.18 -12.48
CA PRO A 179 -15.32 11.77 -13.45
C PRO A 179 -15.33 13.30 -13.38
N PRO A 180 -15.37 14.01 -14.52
CA PRO A 180 -15.78 15.41 -14.51
C PRO A 180 -17.29 15.50 -14.23
N THR A 181 -17.67 16.27 -13.21
CA THR A 181 -19.08 16.35 -12.73
C THR A 181 -19.74 17.70 -12.98
N ASP A 182 -18.95 18.74 -13.24
CA ASP A 182 -19.41 20.10 -13.53
C ASP A 182 -18.72 20.64 -14.78
N LEU A 183 -19.49 20.82 -15.85
CA LEU A 183 -19.01 21.27 -17.16
C LEU A 183 -19.06 22.78 -17.33
N VAL A 184 -19.68 23.54 -16.41
CA VAL A 184 -19.90 24.99 -16.55
C VAL A 184 -18.58 25.77 -16.72
N GLY A 185 -17.50 25.31 -16.11
CA GLY A 185 -16.15 25.88 -16.28
C GLY A 185 -15.30 25.22 -17.36
N LEU A 186 -15.77 24.11 -17.96
CA LEU A 186 -15.02 23.30 -18.94
C LEU A 186 -15.47 23.57 -20.39
N VAL A 187 -16.72 23.98 -20.57
CA VAL A 187 -17.29 24.36 -21.87
C VAL A 187 -16.80 25.77 -22.25
N PRO A 188 -16.08 25.93 -23.38
CA PRO A 188 -15.50 27.21 -23.75
C PRO A 188 -16.57 28.19 -24.25
N THR A 189 -16.48 29.47 -23.85
CA THR A 189 -17.33 30.53 -24.38
C THR A 189 -16.86 31.00 -25.77
N PRO A 190 -17.74 31.12 -26.77
CA PRO A 190 -17.37 31.63 -28.09
C PRO A 190 -16.63 32.97 -28.01
N PRO A 191 -15.58 33.20 -28.84
CA PRO A 191 -15.14 32.35 -29.96
C PRO A 191 -14.17 31.22 -29.57
N ASN A 192 -13.88 31.02 -28.28
CA ASN A 192 -12.92 30.02 -27.83
C ASN A 192 -13.44 28.59 -28.09
N ARG A 193 -12.52 27.66 -28.32
CA ARG A 193 -12.79 26.24 -28.49
C ARG A 193 -11.82 25.40 -27.66
N ASN A 194 -12.26 24.22 -27.27
CA ASN A 194 -11.46 23.22 -26.60
C ASN A 194 -11.01 22.19 -27.64
N ASP A 195 -9.80 22.37 -28.16
CA ASP A 195 -9.24 21.48 -29.19
C ASP A 195 -8.75 20.15 -28.59
N ARG A 196 -8.41 20.15 -27.29
CA ARG A 196 -7.99 18.95 -26.55
C ARG A 196 -9.17 18.00 -26.33
N PHE A 197 -10.35 18.53 -25.99
CA PHE A 197 -11.58 17.80 -25.76
C PHE A 197 -12.73 18.38 -26.60
N PRO A 198 -12.80 18.06 -27.90
CA PRO A 198 -13.73 18.73 -28.81
C PRO A 198 -15.22 18.53 -28.49
N ALA A 199 -15.57 17.49 -27.73
CA ALA A 199 -16.94 17.24 -27.32
C ALA A 199 -17.50 18.31 -26.38
N LEU A 200 -16.62 19.08 -25.71
CA LEU A 200 -17.02 20.23 -24.87
C LEU A 200 -17.42 21.45 -25.71
N ASN A 201 -17.24 21.44 -27.03
CA ASN A 201 -17.57 22.58 -27.91
C ASN A 201 -19.06 22.63 -28.29
N PHE A 202 -19.94 22.66 -27.29
CA PHE A 202 -21.37 22.88 -27.46
C PHE A 202 -21.80 24.20 -26.80
N GLU A 203 -23.09 24.53 -26.86
CA GLU A 203 -23.60 25.80 -26.34
C GLU A 203 -23.36 25.93 -24.81
N PRO A 204 -22.61 26.95 -24.34
CA PRO A 204 -22.28 27.10 -22.92
C PRO A 204 -23.49 27.22 -21.99
N ALA A 205 -24.60 27.78 -22.49
CA ALA A 205 -25.85 27.88 -21.74
C ALA A 205 -26.41 26.52 -21.34
N ARG A 206 -26.05 25.46 -22.07
CA ARG A 206 -26.47 24.07 -21.81
C ARG A 206 -25.46 23.31 -20.96
N ALA A 207 -24.36 23.90 -20.53
CA ALA A 207 -23.34 23.18 -19.76
C ALA A 207 -23.91 22.55 -18.48
N LYS A 208 -24.81 23.25 -17.77
CA LYS A 208 -25.52 22.72 -16.60
C LYS A 208 -26.40 21.51 -16.92
N GLU A 209 -27.07 21.52 -18.07
CA GLU A 209 -27.95 20.43 -18.53
C GLU A 209 -27.19 19.09 -18.59
N PHE A 210 -25.90 19.11 -18.88
CA PHE A 210 -25.07 17.91 -19.01
C PHE A 210 -24.04 17.74 -17.88
N SER A 211 -24.21 18.47 -16.78
CA SER A 211 -23.34 18.41 -15.61
C SER A 211 -24.04 17.65 -14.48
N PRO A 212 -23.68 16.39 -14.18
CA PRO A 212 -24.43 15.55 -13.26
C PRO A 212 -24.60 16.14 -11.86
N VAL A 213 -23.66 16.98 -11.38
CA VAL A 213 -23.76 17.65 -10.07
C VAL A 213 -25.01 18.54 -9.92
N TRP A 214 -25.67 18.94 -11.02
CA TRP A 214 -26.85 19.79 -11.00
C TRP A 214 -28.18 19.03 -11.07
N HIS A 215 -28.16 17.70 -11.20
CA HIS A 215 -29.37 16.89 -11.43
C HIS A 215 -29.64 15.85 -10.35
N VAL A 216 -28.80 15.79 -9.31
CA VAL A 216 -28.98 14.81 -8.23
C VAL A 216 -30.38 14.91 -7.62
N SER A 217 -31.05 13.78 -7.50
CA SER A 217 -32.43 13.65 -7.02
C SER A 217 -32.61 12.44 -6.10
N PRO A 218 -33.58 12.43 -5.16
CA PRO A 218 -33.70 11.35 -4.17
C PRO A 218 -34.01 9.95 -4.73
N ASP A 219 -34.48 9.87 -5.99
CA ASP A 219 -34.76 8.62 -6.69
C ASP A 219 -33.60 8.18 -7.61
N ASP A 220 -32.44 8.84 -7.50
CA ASP A 220 -31.24 8.45 -8.22
C ASP A 220 -30.69 7.12 -7.73
N PRO A 221 -30.04 6.35 -8.62
CA PRO A 221 -29.43 5.11 -8.23
C PRO A 221 -28.23 5.37 -7.31
N PRO A 222 -27.98 4.43 -6.41
CA PRO A 222 -26.76 4.42 -5.65
C PRO A 222 -25.49 4.50 -6.50
N THR A 223 -24.52 5.26 -6.01
CA THR A 223 -23.38 5.71 -6.80
C THR A 223 -22.05 5.56 -6.06
N LEU A 224 -21.07 4.93 -6.71
CA LEU A 224 -19.71 4.81 -6.20
C LEU A 224 -18.75 5.63 -7.06
N LEU A 225 -18.05 6.56 -6.41
CA LEU A 225 -17.06 7.43 -7.01
C LEU A 225 -15.66 6.95 -6.59
N ILE A 226 -14.73 6.91 -7.52
CA ILE A 226 -13.33 6.50 -7.22
C ILE A 226 -12.42 7.53 -7.86
N HIS A 227 -11.54 8.18 -7.10
CA HIS A 227 -10.80 9.34 -7.59
C HIS A 227 -9.41 9.45 -6.94
N GLY A 228 -8.36 9.67 -7.72
CA GLY A 228 -7.03 9.92 -7.18
C GLY A 228 -6.88 11.33 -6.59
N ASP A 229 -6.21 11.47 -5.45
CA ASP A 229 -6.04 12.78 -4.80
C ASP A 229 -5.03 13.70 -5.52
N LYS A 230 -4.20 13.14 -6.41
CA LYS A 230 -3.24 13.87 -7.26
C LYS A 230 -3.68 14.01 -8.72
N ASP A 231 -4.95 13.76 -9.06
CA ASP A 231 -5.44 13.88 -10.44
C ASP A 231 -5.22 15.31 -11.00
N PRO A 232 -4.31 15.49 -11.98
CA PRO A 232 -3.99 16.80 -12.53
C PRO A 232 -4.95 17.22 -13.65
N LEU A 233 -5.80 16.31 -14.12
CA LEU A 233 -6.69 16.54 -15.27
C LEU A 233 -8.12 16.84 -14.83
N VAL A 234 -8.66 16.06 -13.91
CA VAL A 234 -9.97 16.29 -13.29
C VAL A 234 -9.71 16.42 -11.79
N PRO A 235 -9.77 17.62 -11.20
CA PRO A 235 -9.46 17.74 -9.78
C PRO A 235 -10.47 16.98 -8.90
N LEU A 236 -9.99 16.35 -7.81
CA LEU A 236 -10.79 15.58 -6.84
C LEU A 236 -12.07 16.28 -6.37
N ARG A 237 -12.08 17.62 -6.35
CA ARG A 237 -13.27 18.44 -6.04
C ARG A 237 -14.49 18.08 -6.89
N HIS A 238 -14.33 17.56 -8.11
CA HIS A 238 -15.46 17.11 -8.92
C HIS A 238 -16.22 15.97 -8.24
N SER A 239 -15.52 14.97 -7.70
CA SER A 239 -16.17 13.88 -6.95
C SER A 239 -16.70 14.35 -5.60
N LYS A 240 -15.95 15.18 -4.86
CA LYS A 240 -16.42 15.73 -3.56
C LYS A 240 -17.71 16.54 -3.72
N ASN A 241 -17.77 17.42 -4.71
CA ASN A 241 -18.93 18.28 -4.92
C ASN A 241 -20.20 17.51 -5.28
N ILE A 242 -20.11 16.40 -6.03
CA ILE A 242 -21.30 15.59 -6.35
C ILE A 242 -21.67 14.66 -5.19
N LEU A 243 -20.69 14.17 -4.41
CA LEU A 243 -20.95 13.44 -3.18
C LEU A 243 -21.79 14.27 -2.21
N GLU A 244 -21.42 15.54 -1.99
CA GLU A 244 -22.22 16.47 -1.17
C GLU A 244 -23.67 16.58 -1.68
N ARG A 245 -23.89 16.55 -3.00
CA ARG A 245 -25.26 16.57 -3.56
C ARG A 245 -26.01 15.27 -3.35
N PHE A 246 -25.33 14.12 -3.40
CA PHE A 246 -25.94 12.83 -3.07
C PHE A 246 -26.34 12.79 -1.59
N GLU A 247 -25.48 13.27 -0.69
CA GLU A 247 -25.78 13.41 0.74
C GLU A 247 -26.97 14.35 0.99
N GLU A 248 -27.01 15.51 0.34
CA GLU A 248 -28.12 16.47 0.43
C GLU A 248 -29.48 15.86 0.04
N HIS A 249 -29.49 14.92 -0.90
CA HIS A 249 -30.71 14.28 -1.42
C HIS A 249 -30.95 12.88 -0.87
N GLU A 250 -30.17 12.47 0.15
CA GLU A 250 -30.26 11.15 0.80
C GLU A 250 -30.07 9.97 -0.18
N VAL A 251 -29.33 10.20 -1.26
CA VAL A 251 -28.97 9.16 -2.24
C VAL A 251 -27.74 8.43 -1.73
N PRO A 252 -27.73 7.08 -1.68
CA PRO A 252 -26.55 6.35 -1.26
C PRO A 252 -25.38 6.59 -2.20
N ALA A 253 -24.32 7.20 -1.70
CA ALA A 253 -23.10 7.37 -2.46
C ALA A 253 -21.86 7.33 -1.58
N GLU A 254 -20.76 6.87 -2.16
CA GLU A 254 -19.47 6.78 -1.51
C GLU A 254 -18.38 7.29 -2.45
N LEU A 255 -17.32 7.87 -1.88
CA LEU A 255 -16.13 8.31 -2.60
C LEU A 255 -14.90 7.61 -2.04
N ILE A 256 -14.31 6.71 -2.83
CA ILE A 256 -13.00 6.14 -2.57
C ILE A 256 -11.94 7.09 -3.14
N VAL A 257 -11.07 7.60 -2.29
CA VAL A 257 -9.93 8.43 -2.70
C VAL A 257 -8.67 7.57 -2.72
N ILE A 258 -8.02 7.48 -3.88
CA ILE A 258 -6.76 6.73 -4.02
C ILE A 258 -5.60 7.71 -3.82
N GLU A 259 -4.87 7.54 -2.72
CA GLU A 259 -3.76 8.42 -2.36
C GLU A 259 -2.60 8.29 -3.35
N GLY A 260 -2.03 9.43 -3.77
CA GLY A 260 -0.93 9.50 -4.73
C GLY A 260 -1.34 9.31 -6.19
N ALA A 261 -2.54 8.76 -6.44
CA ALA A 261 -2.96 8.40 -7.78
C ALA A 261 -3.32 9.61 -8.66
N GLY A 262 -2.84 9.59 -9.89
CA GLY A 262 -3.18 10.56 -10.94
C GLY A 262 -4.36 10.14 -11.82
N HIS A 263 -4.59 10.88 -12.91
CA HIS A 263 -5.68 10.56 -13.84
C HIS A 263 -5.44 9.22 -14.56
N GLY A 264 -6.43 8.33 -14.55
CA GLY A 264 -6.41 7.13 -15.38
C GLY A 264 -5.82 5.87 -14.74
N PHE A 265 -5.33 5.96 -13.49
CA PHE A 265 -4.79 4.87 -12.65
C PHE A 265 -3.81 3.92 -13.36
N ARG A 266 -2.53 3.94 -12.98
CA ARG A 266 -1.48 3.12 -13.60
C ARG A 266 -0.76 2.27 -12.56
N GLY A 267 -0.25 1.10 -12.97
CA GLY A 267 0.52 0.24 -12.06
C GLY A 267 -0.32 -0.21 -10.88
N ALA A 268 0.22 -0.08 -9.66
CA ALA A 268 -0.44 -0.46 -8.42
C ALA A 268 -1.78 0.29 -8.19
N ASP A 269 -1.88 1.56 -8.60
CA ASP A 269 -3.13 2.34 -8.52
C ASP A 269 -4.25 1.70 -9.34
N GLY A 270 -3.91 1.03 -10.46
CA GLY A 270 -4.87 0.31 -11.30
C GLY A 270 -5.32 -1.03 -10.69
N GLU A 271 -4.51 -1.61 -9.80
CA GLU A 271 -4.84 -2.82 -9.03
C GLU A 271 -5.70 -2.46 -7.81
N GLU A 272 -5.39 -1.35 -7.11
CA GLU A 272 -6.20 -0.81 -6.00
C GLU A 272 -7.54 -0.24 -6.48
N ALA A 273 -7.55 0.39 -7.67
CA ALA A 273 -8.78 0.86 -8.32
C ALA A 273 -9.49 -0.24 -9.12
N SER A 274 -9.10 -1.51 -9.00
CA SER A 274 -9.66 -2.55 -9.86
C SER A 274 -11.19 -2.52 -9.77
N ALA A 275 -11.79 -2.36 -10.94
CA ALA A 275 -13.16 -1.92 -11.02
C ALA A 275 -14.22 -2.99 -10.71
N GLU A 276 -13.73 -4.11 -10.21
CA GLU A 276 -14.44 -5.38 -10.13
C GLU A 276 -14.69 -5.72 -8.67
N GLU A 277 -13.70 -5.61 -7.78
CA GLU A 277 -13.91 -5.73 -6.32
C GLU A 277 -14.83 -4.62 -5.79
N ILE A 278 -14.70 -3.40 -6.32
CA ILE A 278 -15.47 -2.24 -5.91
C ILE A 278 -16.91 -2.28 -6.46
N LEU A 279 -17.10 -2.86 -7.66
CA LEU A 279 -18.43 -3.05 -8.26
C LEU A 279 -19.21 -4.20 -7.61
N MET A 280 -18.51 -5.26 -7.15
CA MET A 280 -19.10 -6.31 -6.31
C MET A 280 -19.59 -5.74 -4.97
N ARG A 281 -18.78 -4.91 -4.30
CA ARG A 281 -19.19 -4.17 -3.10
C ARG A 281 -20.38 -3.27 -3.35
N ALA A 282 -20.41 -2.52 -4.46
CA ALA A 282 -21.57 -1.70 -4.81
C ALA A 282 -22.85 -2.54 -4.99
N PHE A 283 -22.85 -3.65 -5.73
CA PHE A 283 -24.09 -4.44 -5.89
C PHE A 283 -24.58 -5.11 -4.60
N ASP A 284 -23.67 -5.53 -3.71
CA ASP A 284 -24.04 -6.13 -2.42
C ASP A 284 -24.48 -5.08 -1.39
N HIS A 285 -23.80 -3.93 -1.31
CA HIS A 285 -24.12 -2.84 -0.37
C HIS A 285 -25.52 -2.23 -0.61
N LEU A 286 -26.03 -2.32 -1.84
CA LEU A 286 -27.35 -1.81 -2.23
C LEU A 286 -28.50 -2.74 -1.92
N ARG A 287 -28.20 -4.04 -1.83
CA ARG A 287 -29.10 -5.00 -1.20
C ARG A 287 -29.26 -4.68 0.29
N TYR A 288 -28.20 -4.24 0.96
CA TYR A 288 -28.21 -3.91 2.38
C TYR A 288 -28.93 -2.60 2.71
N LEU A 289 -28.84 -1.56 1.87
CA LEU A 289 -29.54 -0.29 2.11
C LEU A 289 -31.06 -0.38 1.90
N ALA A 290 -31.53 -1.18 0.93
CA ALA A 290 -32.96 -1.50 0.78
C ALA A 290 -33.51 -2.30 1.98
N ILE A 291 -32.68 -3.17 2.57
CA ILE A 291 -33.02 -3.90 3.79
C ILE A 291 -33.00 -2.97 5.02
N ALA A 292 -32.04 -2.05 5.12
CA ALA A 292 -31.94 -1.08 6.22
C ALA A 292 -33.12 -0.08 6.25
N ALA A 293 -33.59 0.37 5.08
CA ALA A 293 -34.81 1.19 4.97
C ALA A 293 -36.08 0.41 5.37
N LEU A 294 -36.11 -0.91 5.13
CA LEU A 294 -37.16 -1.80 5.64
C LEU A 294 -37.05 -2.00 7.16
N MET A 295 -35.84 -2.10 7.71
CA MET A 295 -35.58 -2.27 9.14
C MET A 295 -35.89 -1.01 9.97
N LEU A 296 -35.78 0.20 9.41
CA LEU A 296 -36.18 1.45 10.08
C LEU A 296 -37.71 1.53 10.36
N SER A 297 -38.52 0.70 9.70
CA SER A 297 -39.98 0.62 9.94
C SER A 297 -40.38 -0.40 11.02
N PHE A 298 -39.43 -1.22 11.50
CA PHE A 298 -39.62 -2.12 12.63
C PHE A 298 -38.50 -1.89 13.63
N GLY A 299 -38.76 -1.07 14.65
CA GLY A 299 -37.82 -0.86 15.74
C GLY A 299 -37.35 -2.19 16.33
N VAL A 300 -36.07 -2.51 16.13
CA VAL A 300 -35.43 -3.69 16.71
C VAL A 300 -34.25 -3.22 17.56
N ALA A 301 -34.22 -3.77 18.77
CA ALA A 301 -33.17 -3.59 19.74
C ALA A 301 -31.81 -4.03 19.18
N THR A 302 -30.76 -3.30 19.54
CA THR A 302 -29.37 -3.64 19.23
C THR A 302 -29.00 -4.99 19.84
N GLU A 303 -28.85 -6.02 19.00
CA GLU A 303 -28.19 -7.27 19.38
C GLU A 303 -26.68 -7.12 19.17
N ARG A 304 -25.90 -7.52 20.18
CA ARG A 304 -24.44 -7.63 20.07
C ARG A 304 -24.10 -8.77 19.11
N VAL A 305 -23.34 -8.47 18.06
CA VAL A 305 -22.75 -9.50 17.18
C VAL A 305 -21.85 -10.40 18.03
N VAL A 306 -22.20 -11.67 18.13
CA VAL A 306 -21.36 -12.72 18.74
C VAL A 306 -20.60 -13.38 17.60
N VAL A 307 -19.35 -12.97 17.39
CA VAL A 307 -18.42 -13.58 16.42
C VAL A 307 -18.18 -15.03 16.84
N ARG A 308 -18.45 -15.99 15.95
CA ARG A 308 -18.17 -17.42 16.18
C ARG A 308 -16.81 -17.81 15.60
N ALA A 309 -16.20 -18.87 16.14
CA ALA A 309 -14.84 -19.30 15.75
C ALA A 309 -14.72 -19.79 14.29
N ASP A 310 -15.84 -20.16 13.65
CA ASP A 310 -15.94 -20.57 12.24
C ASP A 310 -15.88 -19.39 11.26
N GLU A 311 -16.00 -18.14 11.72
CA GLU A 311 -15.91 -16.96 10.85
C GLU A 311 -14.50 -16.74 10.28
N PHE A 312 -13.46 -17.31 10.90
CA PHE A 312 -12.06 -17.23 10.43
C PHE A 312 -11.68 -18.36 9.46
N ASP A 313 -12.60 -19.25 9.08
CA ASP A 313 -12.34 -20.39 8.19
C ASP A 313 -11.70 -19.98 6.85
N PRO A 314 -12.16 -18.92 6.14
CA PRO A 314 -11.53 -18.48 4.89
C PRO A 314 -10.07 -18.03 5.10
N VAL A 315 -9.78 -17.36 6.21
CA VAL A 315 -8.42 -16.92 6.56
C VAL A 315 -7.55 -18.13 6.89
N ARG A 316 -8.12 -19.13 7.57
CA ARG A 316 -7.43 -20.40 7.86
C ARG A 316 -7.05 -21.13 6.59
N GLU A 317 -7.96 -21.21 5.62
CA GLU A 317 -7.71 -21.83 4.31
C GLU A 317 -6.59 -21.11 3.55
N LEU A 318 -6.63 -19.77 3.50
CA LEU A 318 -5.57 -18.94 2.93
C LEU A 318 -4.20 -19.26 3.56
N ILE A 319 -4.12 -19.31 4.89
CA ILE A 319 -2.87 -19.62 5.59
C ILE A 319 -2.39 -21.03 5.23
N GLN A 320 -3.28 -22.02 5.22
CA GLN A 320 -2.94 -23.40 4.92
C GLN A 320 -2.43 -23.56 3.48
N GLU A 321 -3.04 -22.89 2.51
CA GLU A 321 -2.59 -22.85 1.12
C GLU A 321 -1.16 -22.29 1.03
N LYS A 322 -0.91 -21.11 1.60
CA LYS A 322 0.41 -20.45 1.50
C LYS A 322 1.51 -21.22 2.24
N ILE A 323 1.21 -21.80 3.40
CA ILE A 323 2.12 -22.71 4.11
C ILE A 323 2.44 -23.95 3.25
N ALA A 324 1.45 -24.50 2.54
CA ALA A 324 1.64 -25.66 1.66
C ALA A 324 2.51 -25.35 0.44
N ASP A 325 2.42 -24.12 -0.09
CA ASP A 325 3.28 -23.59 -1.15
C ASP A 325 4.71 -23.28 -0.67
N GLY A 326 4.96 -23.38 0.64
CA GLY A 326 6.28 -23.21 1.25
C GLY A 326 6.57 -21.81 1.78
N GLU A 327 5.59 -20.91 1.77
CA GLU A 327 5.72 -19.49 2.11
C GLU A 327 4.71 -19.03 3.18
N PRO A 328 5.09 -18.79 4.45
CA PRO A 328 6.36 -19.09 5.13
C PRO A 328 6.40 -20.53 5.69
N ALA A 329 7.45 -20.89 6.43
CA ALA A 329 7.56 -22.19 7.09
C ALA A 329 6.51 -22.45 8.17
N SER A 330 6.18 -21.41 8.93
CA SER A 330 5.13 -21.40 9.94
C SER A 330 4.57 -20.01 10.12
N LEU A 331 3.36 -19.97 10.68
CA LEU A 331 2.66 -18.76 11.07
C LEU A 331 1.89 -19.02 12.37
N ALA A 332 1.89 -18.07 13.29
CA ALA A 332 1.03 -18.09 14.48
C ALA A 332 0.16 -16.83 14.50
N VAL A 333 -1.12 -16.99 14.82
CA VAL A 333 -2.11 -15.91 14.88
C VAL A 333 -2.85 -15.91 16.21
N VAL A 334 -3.04 -14.73 16.79
CA VAL A 334 -3.92 -14.51 17.94
C VAL A 334 -4.75 -13.25 17.70
N VAL A 335 -6.06 -13.34 17.94
CA VAL A 335 -7.04 -12.26 17.78
C VAL A 335 -7.79 -12.11 19.09
N LEU A 336 -7.75 -10.91 19.67
CA LEU A 336 -8.51 -10.55 20.86
C LEU A 336 -9.52 -9.45 20.56
N ARG A 337 -10.67 -9.48 21.26
CA ARG A 337 -11.61 -8.36 21.34
C ARG A 337 -12.11 -8.23 22.77
N ASP A 338 -12.07 -7.03 23.34
CA ASP A 338 -12.48 -6.76 24.72
C ASP A 338 -11.77 -7.68 25.74
N GLY A 339 -10.47 -7.95 25.53
CA GLY A 339 -9.67 -8.86 26.37
C GLY A 339 -10.05 -10.34 26.25
N LYS A 340 -10.90 -10.74 25.31
CA LYS A 340 -11.30 -12.13 25.06
C LYS A 340 -10.67 -12.65 23.78
N GLU A 341 -10.18 -13.88 23.82
CA GLU A 341 -9.66 -14.60 22.65
C GLU A 341 -10.81 -14.99 21.71
N LEU A 342 -10.73 -14.51 20.47
CA LEU A 342 -11.63 -14.87 19.37
C LEU A 342 -11.02 -15.96 18.49
N TRP A 343 -9.70 -15.93 18.28
CA TRP A 343 -8.96 -16.92 17.51
C TRP A 343 -7.52 -17.02 18.01
N ALA A 344 -7.00 -18.25 18.12
CA ALA A 344 -5.61 -18.53 18.46
C ALA A 344 -5.20 -19.84 17.77
N GLU A 345 -4.27 -19.77 16.82
CA GLU A 345 -3.87 -20.94 16.04
C GLU A 345 -2.43 -20.83 15.51
N GLY A 346 -1.77 -21.99 15.35
CA GLY A 346 -0.44 -22.10 14.76
C GLY A 346 -0.45 -23.05 13.56
N PHE A 347 0.32 -22.69 12.55
CA PHE A 347 0.38 -23.35 11.25
C PHE A 347 1.81 -23.71 10.88
N GLY A 348 1.99 -24.83 10.19
CA GLY A 348 3.29 -25.23 9.65
C GLY A 348 4.32 -25.65 10.71
N TRP A 349 5.60 -25.44 10.39
CA TRP A 349 6.75 -25.94 11.15
C TRP A 349 7.56 -24.81 11.77
N ALA A 350 7.56 -24.75 13.11
CA ALA A 350 8.48 -23.92 13.86
C ALA A 350 9.94 -24.36 13.61
N ASP A 351 10.17 -25.66 13.41
CA ASP A 351 11.44 -26.22 12.95
C ASP A 351 11.15 -27.35 11.94
N ARG A 352 11.43 -27.10 10.65
CA ARG A 352 11.23 -28.03 9.54
C ARG A 352 12.13 -29.26 9.69
N GLU A 353 13.39 -29.07 10.05
CA GLU A 353 14.39 -30.13 10.18
C GLU A 353 14.04 -31.10 11.33
N GLN A 354 13.51 -30.58 12.44
CA GLN A 354 13.08 -31.37 13.60
C GLN A 354 11.60 -31.77 13.55
N ARG A 355 10.86 -31.34 12.52
CA ARG A 355 9.40 -31.55 12.39
C ARG A 355 8.64 -31.10 13.63
N ARG A 356 9.03 -29.96 14.19
CA ARG A 356 8.33 -29.33 15.31
C ARG A 356 7.27 -28.39 14.76
N LYS A 357 6.01 -28.69 15.07
CA LYS A 357 4.88 -27.83 14.68
C LYS A 357 4.95 -26.50 15.43
N ALA A 358 4.51 -25.45 14.76
CA ALA A 358 4.24 -24.19 15.43
C ALA A 358 2.89 -24.23 16.15
N ASP A 359 2.82 -23.50 17.25
CA ASP A 359 1.61 -23.18 18.00
C ASP A 359 1.66 -21.71 18.47
N VAL A 360 0.59 -21.22 19.09
CA VAL A 360 0.53 -19.82 19.58
C VAL A 360 1.51 -19.51 20.71
N HIS A 361 2.12 -20.53 21.31
CA HIS A 361 3.13 -20.40 22.35
C HIS A 361 4.56 -20.49 21.79
N THR A 362 4.74 -20.81 20.51
CA THR A 362 6.05 -20.86 19.88
C THR A 362 6.66 -19.46 19.87
N PRO A 363 7.86 -19.23 20.45
CA PRO A 363 8.48 -17.92 20.38
C PRO A 363 9.00 -17.62 18.98
N TYR A 364 8.65 -16.45 18.45
CA TYR A 364 9.17 -15.93 17.18
C TYR A 364 10.07 -14.73 17.46
N SER A 365 11.07 -14.54 16.61
CA SER A 365 11.77 -13.26 16.54
C SER A 365 10.79 -12.18 16.07
N LEU A 366 10.71 -11.06 16.78
CA LEU A 366 9.72 -10.01 16.51
C LEU A 366 10.22 -8.92 15.56
N ALA A 367 11.52 -8.84 15.33
CA ALA A 367 12.11 -7.76 14.56
C ALA A 367 11.68 -6.39 15.13
N SER A 368 11.20 -5.47 14.29
CA SER A 368 10.91 -4.10 14.71
C SER A 368 9.74 -3.93 15.67
N ILE A 369 8.89 -4.94 15.91
CA ILE A 369 7.91 -4.92 17.02
C ILE A 369 8.62 -4.84 18.39
N SER A 370 9.94 -5.07 18.45
CA SER A 370 10.75 -4.78 19.65
C SER A 370 10.66 -3.31 20.09
N LYS A 371 10.43 -2.37 19.17
CA LYS A 371 10.41 -0.92 19.45
C LYS A 371 9.30 -0.50 20.42
N PRO A 372 8.01 -0.81 20.18
CA PRO A 372 6.96 -0.47 21.14
C PRO A 372 7.18 -1.11 22.52
N ILE A 373 7.82 -2.28 22.58
CA ILE A 373 8.18 -2.96 23.83
C ILE A 373 9.28 -2.18 24.56
N THR A 374 10.38 -1.84 23.89
CA THR A 374 11.45 -0.98 24.43
C THR A 374 10.91 0.38 24.87
N ALA A 375 10.02 0.98 24.08
CA ALA A 375 9.34 2.24 24.41
C ALA A 375 8.48 2.12 25.68
N THR A 376 7.87 0.96 25.94
CA THR A 376 7.14 0.71 27.20
C THR A 376 8.11 0.74 28.40
N GLY A 377 9.28 0.12 28.28
CA GLY A 377 10.34 0.18 29.30
C GLY A 377 10.89 1.60 29.51
N LEU A 378 11.03 2.38 28.43
CA LEU A 378 11.38 3.80 28.49
C LEU A 378 10.35 4.60 29.30
N MET A 379 9.06 4.43 28.98
CA MET A 379 7.96 5.14 29.63
C MET A 379 7.81 4.78 31.11
N LEU A 380 8.18 3.56 31.52
CA LEU A 380 8.22 3.20 32.92
C LEU A 380 9.23 4.03 33.71
N LEU A 381 10.42 4.27 33.14
CA LEU A 381 11.42 5.14 33.76
C LEU A 381 10.99 6.62 33.76
N VAL A 382 10.20 7.04 32.75
CA VAL A 382 9.57 8.38 32.72
C VAL A 382 8.56 8.54 33.86
N GLU A 383 7.66 7.56 34.06
CA GLU A 383 6.71 7.60 35.18
C GLU A 383 7.40 7.57 36.56
N GLN A 384 8.55 6.91 36.66
CA GLN A 384 9.38 6.89 37.86
C GLN A 384 10.14 8.22 38.08
N GLY A 385 10.04 9.18 37.15
CA GLY A 385 10.76 10.46 37.20
C GLY A 385 12.27 10.34 37.00
N LYS A 386 12.73 9.22 36.43
CA LYS A 386 14.15 8.96 36.15
C LYS A 386 14.56 9.44 34.75
N LEU A 387 13.62 9.48 33.83
CA LEU A 387 13.78 10.01 32.48
C LEU A 387 12.73 11.10 32.22
N ASP A 388 13.05 12.00 31.30
CA ASP A 388 12.13 12.97 30.75
C ASP A 388 12.16 12.87 29.22
N LEU A 389 10.99 12.72 28.60
CA LEU A 389 10.85 12.59 27.16
C LEU A 389 11.36 13.83 26.41
N ASP A 390 11.25 15.01 27.01
CA ASP A 390 11.57 16.28 26.38
C ASP A 390 12.98 16.79 26.74
N HIS A 391 13.77 15.97 27.43
CA HIS A 391 15.19 16.21 27.64
C HIS A 391 16.07 15.60 26.54
N ALA A 392 17.21 16.23 26.29
CA ALA A 392 18.20 15.79 25.33
C ALA A 392 18.67 14.37 25.66
N ALA A 393 18.70 13.48 24.65
CA ALA A 393 19.21 12.12 24.82
C ALA A 393 20.65 12.10 25.33
N ASN A 394 21.43 13.10 24.92
CA ASN A 394 22.80 13.30 25.35
C ASN A 394 22.93 13.39 26.87
N ASP A 395 21.96 13.90 27.61
CA ASP A 395 22.02 14.00 29.07
C ASP A 395 22.13 12.62 29.76
N TYR A 396 21.68 11.57 29.08
CA TYR A 396 21.68 10.19 29.57
C TYR A 396 22.79 9.32 28.94
N LEU A 397 23.39 9.76 27.83
CA LEU A 397 24.38 9.00 27.04
C LEU A 397 25.83 9.13 27.49
N GLY A 398 26.13 9.85 28.58
CA GLY A 398 27.50 9.96 29.13
C GLY A 398 28.52 10.32 28.04
N SER A 399 29.58 9.51 27.82
CA SER A 399 30.60 9.79 26.81
C SER A 399 30.21 9.43 25.36
N ALA A 400 29.14 8.68 25.12
CA ALA A 400 28.76 8.18 23.80
C ALA A 400 28.06 9.22 22.91
N LYS A 401 27.93 10.47 23.38
CA LYS A 401 27.10 11.56 22.84
C LYS A 401 26.83 11.53 21.32
N LEU A 402 25.56 11.74 20.95
CA LEU A 402 25.14 12.03 19.59
C LEU A 402 25.75 13.36 19.11
N LEU A 403 26.09 13.41 17.83
CA LEU A 403 26.67 14.58 17.16
C LEU A 403 25.70 15.11 16.10
N ALA A 404 25.48 16.42 16.04
CA ALA A 404 24.68 17.02 14.97
C ALA A 404 25.59 17.36 13.77
N ARG A 405 25.23 16.88 12.57
CA ARG A 405 25.71 17.47 11.29
C ARG A 405 24.79 18.61 10.86
N VAL A 406 23.50 18.43 11.09
CA VAL A 406 22.44 19.42 10.86
C VAL A 406 21.68 19.65 12.16
N GLY A 407 21.32 20.90 12.46
CA GLY A 407 20.64 21.27 13.70
C GLY A 407 21.57 21.31 14.93
N GLN A 408 21.00 21.10 16.11
CA GLN A 408 21.72 21.00 17.39
C GLN A 408 21.51 19.62 18.01
N ALA A 409 22.55 19.08 18.67
CA ALA A 409 22.47 17.74 19.26
C ALA A 409 21.57 17.72 20.52
N GLU A 410 21.41 18.87 21.16
CA GLU A 410 20.57 19.09 22.34
C GLU A 410 19.06 18.99 22.01
N ASP A 411 18.69 19.24 20.76
CA ASP A 411 17.29 19.16 20.31
C ASP A 411 16.87 17.71 20.02
N ALA A 412 17.81 16.77 19.96
CA ALA A 412 17.52 15.33 19.88
C ALA A 412 17.09 14.80 21.26
N THR A 413 15.83 15.08 21.62
CA THR A 413 15.21 14.59 22.86
C THR A 413 14.83 13.11 22.78
N LEU A 414 14.58 12.47 23.92
CA LEU A 414 14.09 11.07 23.94
C LEU A 414 12.80 10.91 23.12
N ARG A 415 11.92 11.92 23.14
CA ARG A 415 10.69 11.95 22.32
C ARG A 415 11.01 11.92 20.83
N THR A 416 11.91 12.79 20.37
CA THR A 416 12.27 12.85 18.95
C THR A 416 12.96 11.56 18.48
N ILE A 417 13.73 10.90 19.35
CA ILE A 417 14.32 9.60 19.02
C ILE A 417 13.23 8.52 18.94
N ALA A 418 12.33 8.47 19.92
CA ALA A 418 11.30 7.44 20.00
C ALA A 418 10.24 7.53 18.91
N ASN A 419 10.00 8.73 18.36
CA ASN A 419 9.09 8.94 17.23
C ASN A 419 9.79 9.10 15.86
N HIS A 420 11.09 8.79 15.79
CA HIS A 420 11.90 8.86 14.57
C HIS A 420 12.02 10.26 13.94
N THR A 421 11.94 11.34 14.71
CA THR A 421 12.16 12.72 14.23
C THR A 421 13.48 13.33 14.69
N SER A 422 14.37 12.59 15.37
CA SER A 422 15.63 13.15 15.89
C SER A 422 16.67 13.49 14.83
N GLY A 423 16.42 13.16 13.56
CA GLY A 423 17.38 13.26 12.46
C GLY A 423 18.47 12.18 12.44
N LEU A 424 18.36 11.14 13.29
CA LEU A 424 19.22 9.96 13.14
C LEU A 424 18.87 9.24 11.82
N PRO A 425 19.85 8.92 10.98
CA PRO A 425 19.58 8.32 9.68
C PRO A 425 19.25 6.84 9.79
N LEU A 426 18.89 6.28 8.64
CA LEU A 426 18.68 4.85 8.46
C LEU A 426 19.90 4.06 8.95
N HIS A 427 19.67 3.07 9.81
CA HIS A 427 20.75 2.20 10.30
C HIS A 427 20.22 0.81 10.54
N TRP A 428 20.98 -0.19 10.09
CA TRP A 428 20.93 -1.52 10.67
C TRP A 428 22.21 -2.28 10.39
N GLN A 429 22.67 -3.05 11.38
CA GLN A 429 23.81 -3.95 11.21
C GLN A 429 23.54 -5.30 11.87
N PHE A 430 23.68 -6.39 11.10
CA PHE A 430 23.41 -7.75 11.56
C PHE A 430 24.72 -8.53 11.67
N PHE A 431 24.79 -9.41 12.66
CA PHE A 431 25.99 -10.18 12.98
C PHE A 431 25.70 -11.68 13.05
N PHE A 432 25.90 -12.41 11.96
CA PHE A 432 25.59 -13.84 11.88
C PHE A 432 26.60 -14.69 12.66
N ALA A 433 26.13 -15.73 13.34
CA ALA A 433 26.96 -16.58 14.19
C ALA A 433 28.07 -17.32 13.41
N ASP A 434 27.86 -17.58 12.11
CA ASP A 434 28.83 -18.21 11.21
C ASP A 434 29.79 -17.21 10.53
N GLU A 435 29.73 -15.93 10.90
CA GLU A 435 30.66 -14.90 10.41
C GLU A 435 31.68 -14.49 11.50
N SER A 436 32.81 -13.91 11.06
CA SER A 436 33.88 -13.47 11.97
C SER A 436 33.58 -12.14 12.68
N ALA A 437 32.75 -11.29 12.08
CA ALA A 437 32.36 -10.01 12.65
C ALA A 437 31.46 -10.18 13.88
N LYS A 438 31.60 -9.26 14.83
CA LYS A 438 30.77 -9.18 16.04
C LYS A 438 30.27 -7.76 16.21
N ALA A 439 29.12 -7.62 16.88
CA ALA A 439 28.56 -6.33 17.22
C ALA A 439 29.61 -5.51 18.00
N PRO A 440 29.88 -4.25 17.59
CA PRO A 440 30.64 -3.32 18.40
C PRO A 440 29.96 -3.07 19.74
N SER A 441 30.68 -2.47 20.69
CA SER A 441 30.04 -1.93 21.89
C SER A 441 29.06 -0.81 21.52
N ARG A 442 28.02 -0.60 22.34
CA ARG A 442 27.05 0.50 22.14
C ARG A 442 27.74 1.88 22.06
N ASP A 443 28.76 2.13 22.88
CA ASP A 443 29.57 3.36 22.80
C ASP A 443 30.26 3.50 21.43
N GLU A 444 30.83 2.42 20.92
CA GLU A 444 31.52 2.41 19.63
C GLU A 444 30.54 2.57 18.46
N THR A 445 29.38 1.91 18.49
CA THR A 445 28.34 2.09 17.47
C THR A 445 27.85 3.53 17.42
N ILE A 446 27.57 4.15 18.57
CA ILE A 446 27.13 5.56 18.60
C ILE A 446 28.27 6.48 18.16
N ALA A 447 29.52 6.23 18.56
CA ALA A 447 30.66 7.02 18.09
C ALA A 447 30.84 6.95 16.57
N ARG A 448 30.51 5.81 15.93
CA ARG A 448 30.59 5.65 14.47
C ARG A 448 29.40 6.29 13.74
N TYR A 449 28.18 6.08 14.24
CA TYR A 449 26.95 6.31 13.46
C TYR A 449 25.91 7.22 14.14
N GLY A 450 26.12 7.63 15.39
CA GLY A 450 25.24 8.52 16.17
C GLY A 450 25.32 9.97 15.71
N GLN A 451 25.05 10.22 14.43
CA GLN A 451 25.14 11.53 13.79
C GLN A 451 23.77 11.95 13.25
N LEU A 452 23.33 13.18 13.55
CA LEU A 452 22.04 13.72 13.12
C LEU A 452 22.20 14.39 11.75
N PHE A 453 21.46 13.92 10.75
CA PHE A 453 21.57 14.36 9.34
C PHE A 453 20.46 15.33 8.92
N THR A 454 19.44 15.51 9.77
CA THR A 454 18.38 16.50 9.61
C THR A 454 18.14 17.19 10.95
N THR A 455 17.50 18.36 10.92
CA THR A 455 17.16 19.09 12.15
C THR A 455 16.21 18.25 13.00
N PRO A 456 16.51 18.00 14.29
CA PRO A 456 15.59 17.28 15.17
C PRO A 456 14.20 17.93 15.21
N GLY A 457 13.16 17.12 15.11
CA GLY A 457 11.76 17.52 15.09
C GLY A 457 11.23 17.95 13.71
N GLU A 458 12.08 18.11 12.69
CA GLU A 458 11.65 18.63 11.38
C GLU A 458 11.08 17.55 10.46
N LYS A 459 11.64 16.33 10.48
CA LYS A 459 11.34 15.29 9.49
C LYS A 459 11.29 13.91 10.14
N TYR A 460 10.35 13.07 9.69
CA TYR A 460 10.37 11.64 10.03
C TYR A 460 11.47 10.92 9.26
N GLN A 461 12.33 10.21 9.98
CA GLN A 461 13.41 9.39 9.44
C GLN A 461 13.60 8.14 10.31
N TYR A 462 13.10 7.01 9.82
CA TYR A 462 13.19 5.74 10.54
C TYR A 462 14.65 5.34 10.82
N SER A 463 14.94 5.01 12.08
CA SER A 463 16.28 4.62 12.52
C SER A 463 16.24 3.52 13.58
N ASN A 464 16.84 2.35 13.30
CA ASN A 464 17.01 1.34 14.33
C ASN A 464 18.06 1.77 15.36
N LEU A 465 19.08 2.54 14.96
CA LEU A 465 20.05 3.08 15.91
C LEU A 465 19.40 3.99 16.95
N GLY A 466 18.34 4.73 16.59
CA GLY A 466 17.56 5.49 17.58
C GLY A 466 17.06 4.61 18.73
N TYR A 467 16.54 3.42 18.44
CA TYR A 467 16.11 2.48 19.48
C TYR A 467 17.29 1.75 20.15
N GLY A 468 18.42 1.59 19.46
CA GLY A 468 19.70 1.21 20.07
C GLY A 468 20.23 2.24 21.07
N VAL A 469 19.95 3.52 20.85
CA VAL A 469 20.26 4.61 21.79
C VAL A 469 19.30 4.56 22.99
N LEU A 470 18.00 4.34 22.76
CA LEU A 470 17.01 4.25 23.84
C LEU A 470 17.26 3.04 24.77
N ASP A 471 17.61 1.87 24.24
CA ASP A 471 17.96 0.73 25.09
C ASP A 471 19.16 1.02 25.99
N TYR A 472 20.15 1.74 25.47
CA TYR A 472 21.34 2.08 26.22
C TYR A 472 21.03 3.09 27.33
N ILE A 473 20.15 4.04 27.04
CA ILE A 473 19.65 5.01 28.03
C ILE A 473 18.88 4.30 29.14
N ILE A 474 18.04 3.31 28.81
CA ILE A 474 17.34 2.46 29.79
C ILE A 474 18.35 1.73 30.67
N GLU A 475 19.34 1.06 30.10
CA GLU A 475 20.37 0.33 30.87
C GLU A 475 21.15 1.25 31.80
N ARG A 476 21.62 2.41 31.30
CA ARG A 476 22.40 3.36 32.10
C ARG A 476 21.60 3.99 33.23
N THR A 477 20.34 4.32 32.97
CA THR A 477 19.48 5.00 33.94
C THR A 477 18.95 4.03 34.99
N SER A 478 18.66 2.79 34.60
CA SER A 478 18.25 1.74 35.53
C SER A 478 19.42 1.16 36.33
N GLY A 479 20.64 1.20 35.77
CA GLY A 479 21.83 0.55 36.31
C GLY A 479 21.82 -0.97 36.15
N ARG A 480 20.96 -1.50 35.27
CA ARG A 480 20.72 -2.93 35.05
C ARG A 480 20.86 -3.25 33.58
N ASP A 481 21.40 -4.42 33.27
CA ASP A 481 21.47 -4.91 31.89
C ASP A 481 20.11 -4.78 31.19
N PHE A 482 20.10 -4.27 29.96
CA PHE A 482 18.85 -3.99 29.24
C PHE A 482 17.91 -5.20 29.17
N LYS A 483 18.44 -6.40 28.90
CA LYS A 483 17.62 -7.63 28.84
C LYS A 483 17.03 -7.96 30.21
N GLU A 484 17.82 -7.83 31.26
CA GLU A 484 17.37 -8.09 32.63
C GLU A 484 16.27 -7.10 33.05
N PHE A 485 16.46 -5.80 32.77
CA PHE A 485 15.48 -4.77 33.03
C PHE A 485 14.15 -5.06 32.30
N MET A 486 14.20 -5.31 31.00
CA MET A 486 12.98 -5.60 30.22
C MET A 486 12.29 -6.88 30.69
N HIS A 487 13.05 -7.89 31.12
CA HIS A 487 12.50 -9.12 31.68
C HIS A 487 11.72 -8.87 32.97
N GLU A 488 12.33 -8.21 33.95
CA GLU A 488 11.70 -8.03 35.26
C GLU A 488 10.64 -6.95 35.31
N GLU A 489 10.79 -5.88 34.52
CA GLU A 489 9.93 -4.69 34.61
C GLU A 489 8.83 -4.67 33.55
N VAL A 490 8.95 -5.47 32.47
CA VAL A 490 7.97 -5.48 31.37
C VAL A 490 7.44 -6.89 31.10
N PHE A 491 8.28 -7.88 30.80
CA PHE A 491 7.81 -9.22 30.40
C PHE A 491 7.13 -9.97 31.55
N VAL A 492 7.77 -10.05 32.73
CA VAL A 492 7.22 -10.74 33.89
C VAL A 492 5.91 -10.10 34.39
N PRO A 493 5.81 -8.77 34.56
CA PRO A 493 4.57 -8.13 35.02
C PRO A 493 3.39 -8.29 34.06
N PHE A 494 3.65 -8.45 32.75
CA PHE A 494 2.62 -8.79 31.77
C PHE A 494 2.33 -10.28 31.66
N GLY A 495 3.04 -11.15 32.38
CA GLY A 495 2.90 -12.61 32.26
C GLY A 495 3.41 -13.15 30.93
N MET A 496 4.31 -12.44 30.26
CA MET A 496 4.91 -12.84 28.98
C MET A 496 6.06 -13.85 29.20
N THR A 497 5.70 -15.05 29.66
CA THR A 497 6.65 -16.09 30.11
C THR A 497 7.44 -16.76 28.98
N ARG A 498 7.07 -16.51 27.72
CA ARG A 498 7.69 -17.03 26.50
C ARG A 498 8.22 -15.91 25.62
N SER A 499 8.73 -14.86 26.27
CA SER A 499 9.28 -13.66 25.64
C SER A 499 10.58 -13.20 26.29
N GLY A 500 11.42 -12.47 25.55
CA GLY A 500 12.69 -11.95 26.05
C GLY A 500 13.56 -11.33 24.95
N ILE A 501 14.54 -10.50 25.34
CA ILE A 501 15.60 -10.01 24.42
C ILE A 501 16.54 -11.16 24.04
N ASP A 502 16.84 -12.03 25.00
CA ASP A 502 17.09 -13.44 24.68
C ASP A 502 16.01 -14.26 25.36
N LEU A 503 15.73 -15.43 24.80
CA LEU A 503 14.82 -16.36 25.45
C LEU A 503 15.38 -16.82 26.80
N PRO A 504 14.50 -17.00 27.81
CA PRO A 504 14.87 -17.67 29.04
C PRO A 504 15.57 -19.01 28.74
N PRO A 505 16.57 -19.44 29.52
CA PRO A 505 17.28 -20.72 29.28
C PRO A 505 16.35 -21.93 29.15
N ALA A 506 15.19 -21.91 29.80
CA ALA A 506 14.17 -22.96 29.70
C ALA A 506 13.51 -23.07 28.31
N LEU A 507 13.62 -22.05 27.48
CA LEU A 507 13.00 -21.94 26.16
C LEU A 507 14.02 -21.92 25.01
N GLU A 508 15.31 -22.02 25.32
CA GLU A 508 16.37 -22.09 24.32
C GLU A 508 16.16 -23.31 23.40
N GLY A 509 16.17 -23.07 22.09
CA GLY A 509 15.89 -24.08 21.06
C GLY A 509 14.40 -24.36 20.80
N GLN A 510 13.50 -23.67 21.51
CA GLN A 510 12.04 -23.74 21.28
C GLN A 510 11.53 -22.64 20.36
N GLU A 511 12.36 -21.63 20.03
CA GLU A 511 12.01 -20.59 19.06
C GLU A 511 11.73 -21.15 17.67
N ALA A 512 10.90 -20.45 16.90
CA ALA A 512 10.73 -20.72 15.49
C ALA A 512 12.05 -20.42 14.75
N VAL A 513 12.57 -21.43 14.05
CA VAL A 513 13.76 -21.33 13.22
C VAL A 513 13.49 -20.38 12.06
N ARG A 514 14.39 -19.41 11.84
CA ARG A 514 14.30 -18.45 10.73
C ARG A 514 14.72 -19.12 9.41
N TYR A 515 13.92 -18.98 8.36
CA TYR A 515 14.22 -19.51 7.02
C TYR A 515 14.41 -18.38 5.99
N ASP A 516 15.38 -18.51 5.10
CA ASP A 516 15.52 -17.62 3.94
C ASP A 516 14.44 -17.88 2.87
N THR A 517 14.43 -17.07 1.81
CA THR A 517 13.46 -17.19 0.70
C THR A 517 13.60 -18.48 -0.10
N ASP A 518 14.76 -19.16 -0.02
CA ASP A 518 14.98 -20.47 -0.62
C ASP A 518 14.58 -21.61 0.34
N GLY A 519 13.99 -21.27 1.49
CA GLY A 519 13.57 -22.22 2.52
C GLY A 519 14.73 -22.82 3.32
N ARG A 520 15.94 -22.24 3.27
CA ARG A 520 17.10 -22.72 4.03
C ARG A 520 17.13 -22.10 5.42
N ARG A 521 17.51 -22.91 6.41
CA ARG A 521 17.72 -22.45 7.79
C ARG A 521 18.80 -21.36 7.83
N LEU A 522 18.47 -20.24 8.47
CA LEU A 522 19.44 -19.18 8.76
C LEU A 522 20.17 -19.46 10.08
N PRO A 523 21.49 -19.16 10.15
CA PRO A 523 22.21 -19.09 11.41
C PRO A 523 21.59 -18.05 12.35
N HIS A 524 21.81 -18.21 13.66
CA HIS A 524 21.52 -17.14 14.63
C HIS A 524 22.27 -15.86 14.23
N TYR A 525 21.69 -14.70 14.53
CA TYR A 525 22.33 -13.42 14.29
C TYR A 525 21.94 -12.40 15.36
N ASP A 526 22.91 -11.55 15.70
CA ASP A 526 22.77 -10.43 16.64
C ASP A 526 22.76 -9.09 15.89
N PHE A 527 22.59 -8.00 16.63
CA PHE A 527 22.57 -6.63 16.11
C PHE A 527 23.28 -5.67 17.07
N ASP A 528 23.65 -4.50 16.57
CA ASP A 528 24.15 -3.37 17.37
C ASP A 528 23.02 -2.42 17.84
N HIS A 529 21.75 -2.84 17.70
CA HIS A 529 20.55 -2.10 18.09
C HIS A 529 19.49 -3.04 18.74
N PRO A 530 19.80 -3.74 19.84
CA PRO A 530 18.92 -4.77 20.39
C PRO A 530 17.51 -4.26 20.74
N GLY A 531 17.37 -3.06 21.29
CA GLY A 531 16.07 -2.44 21.58
C GLY A 531 15.20 -2.20 20.36
N ALA A 532 15.80 -2.19 19.17
CA ALA A 532 15.08 -2.05 17.91
C ALA A 532 14.61 -3.39 17.33
N SER A 533 15.19 -4.52 17.76
CA SER A 533 15.24 -5.73 16.92
C SER A 533 15.23 -7.09 17.63
N ALA A 534 15.69 -7.17 18.87
CA ALA A 534 16.12 -8.44 19.47
C ALA A 534 15.03 -9.19 20.23
N VAL A 535 13.83 -8.64 20.40
CA VAL A 535 12.77 -9.32 21.18
C VAL A 535 12.32 -10.59 20.45
N TYR A 536 12.23 -11.67 21.22
CA TYR A 536 11.42 -12.85 20.92
C TYR A 536 10.14 -12.81 21.74
N ALA A 537 9.03 -13.23 21.15
CA ALA A 537 7.78 -13.48 21.89
C ALA A 537 6.94 -14.54 21.17
N SER A 538 6.10 -15.22 21.94
CA SER A 538 5.00 -16.00 21.36
C SER A 538 3.83 -15.10 20.95
N ALA A 539 2.97 -15.58 20.03
CA ALA A 539 1.80 -14.82 19.61
C ALA A 539 0.85 -14.55 20.79
N HIS A 540 0.70 -15.54 21.68
CA HIS A 540 -0.06 -15.40 22.91
C HIS A 540 0.51 -14.30 23.84
N ASP A 541 1.82 -14.29 24.08
CA ASP A 541 2.43 -13.27 24.94
C ASP A 541 2.34 -11.87 24.34
N LEU A 542 2.55 -11.75 23.04
CA LEU A 542 2.45 -10.47 22.35
C LEU A 542 0.99 -9.96 22.33
N ALA A 543 0.00 -10.86 22.32
CA ALA A 543 -1.41 -10.48 22.46
C ALA A 543 -1.70 -9.93 23.86
N ARG A 544 -1.05 -10.44 24.92
CA ARG A 544 -1.11 -9.86 26.28
C ARG A 544 -0.52 -8.45 26.32
N PHE A 545 0.61 -8.23 25.64
CA PHE A 545 1.16 -6.89 25.47
C PHE A 545 0.18 -5.96 24.74
N GLY A 546 -0.43 -6.42 23.64
CA GLY A 546 -1.45 -5.67 22.91
C GLY A 546 -2.69 -5.35 23.76
N ALA A 547 -3.18 -6.32 24.53
CA ALA A 547 -4.34 -6.18 25.43
C ALA A 547 -4.12 -5.08 26.48
N PHE A 548 -2.89 -4.98 27.00
CA PHE A 548 -2.49 -3.88 27.87
C PHE A 548 -2.59 -2.51 27.17
N HIS A 549 -2.05 -2.40 25.95
CA HIS A 549 -2.03 -1.15 25.17
C HIS A 549 -3.39 -0.71 24.61
N VAL A 550 -4.36 -1.62 24.45
CA VAL A 550 -5.77 -1.27 24.19
C VAL A 550 -6.60 -1.08 25.47
N GLN A 551 -5.96 -1.19 26.64
CA GLN A 551 -6.55 -0.99 27.96
C GLN A 551 -7.63 -2.03 28.33
N THR A 552 -7.43 -3.28 27.93
CA THR A 552 -8.21 -4.44 28.37
C THR A 552 -7.26 -5.55 28.87
N PRO A 553 -6.44 -5.29 29.90
CA PRO A 553 -5.48 -6.27 30.40
C PRO A 553 -6.19 -7.51 30.96
N PHE A 554 -5.53 -8.66 30.88
CA PHE A 554 -5.95 -9.88 31.57
C PHE A 554 -5.87 -9.68 33.10
N GLU A 555 -6.66 -10.46 33.86
CA GLU A 555 -6.77 -10.31 35.32
C GLU A 555 -5.43 -10.43 36.06
N ASP A 556 -4.49 -11.20 35.50
CA ASP A 556 -3.17 -11.46 36.06
C ASP A 556 -2.08 -10.51 35.55
N GLN A 557 -2.41 -9.54 34.69
CA GLN A 557 -1.46 -8.54 34.22
C GLN A 557 -1.34 -7.35 35.19
N ALA A 558 -0.12 -7.00 35.54
CA ALA A 558 0.15 -5.80 36.32
C ALA A 558 -0.03 -4.53 35.47
N ALA A 559 -0.63 -3.50 36.08
CA ALA A 559 -0.72 -2.17 35.50
C ALA A 559 0.59 -1.39 35.69
N ILE A 560 1.60 -1.65 34.85
CA ILE A 560 2.94 -1.03 35.00
C ILE A 560 3.02 0.42 34.51
N LEU A 561 2.08 0.86 33.67
CA LEU A 561 1.92 2.24 33.21
C LEU A 561 0.49 2.71 33.46
N LYS A 562 0.34 4.03 33.65
CA LYS A 562 -0.96 4.68 33.74
C LYS A 562 -1.63 4.78 32.35
N PRO A 563 -2.98 4.78 32.28
CA PRO A 563 -3.71 4.97 31.03
C PRO A 563 -3.29 6.21 30.22
N GLU A 564 -2.94 7.30 30.91
CA GLU A 564 -2.49 8.53 30.27
C GLU A 564 -1.14 8.35 29.56
N SER A 565 -0.24 7.54 30.13
CA SER A 565 1.06 7.23 29.52
C SER A 565 0.91 6.33 28.30
N ILE A 566 0.01 5.34 28.35
CA ILE A 566 -0.34 4.51 27.18
C ILE A 566 -0.89 5.40 26.06
N THR A 567 -1.80 6.32 26.41
CA THR A 567 -2.37 7.27 25.44
C THR A 567 -1.29 8.19 24.86
N ALA A 568 -0.37 8.68 25.70
CA ALA A 568 0.75 9.52 25.25
C ALA A 568 1.71 8.77 24.32
N MET A 569 1.89 7.45 24.48
CA MET A 569 2.68 6.66 23.56
C MET A 569 2.06 6.57 22.15
N GLN A 570 0.73 6.62 22.08
CA GLN A 570 -0.05 6.52 20.84
C GLN A 570 -0.41 7.90 20.25
N ALA A 571 0.03 8.99 20.89
CA ALA A 571 -0.19 10.33 20.39
C ALA A 571 0.85 10.68 19.32
N THR A 572 0.37 11.18 18.18
CA THR A 572 1.20 11.64 17.08
C THR A 572 1.43 13.14 17.13
N LEU A 573 2.49 13.59 16.48
CA LEU A 573 2.59 15.00 16.06
C LEU A 573 1.80 15.13 14.76
N ILE A 574 1.11 16.25 14.54
CA ILE A 574 0.13 16.42 13.44
C ILE A 574 0.72 16.07 12.06
N ASP A 575 2.03 16.24 11.88
CA ASP A 575 2.73 16.00 10.61
C ASP A 575 3.48 14.65 10.55
N VAL A 576 3.37 13.79 11.56
CA VAL A 576 4.07 12.49 11.64
C VAL A 576 3.13 11.41 12.19
N ALA A 577 2.77 10.42 11.37
CA ALA A 577 1.95 9.26 11.73
C ALA A 577 2.67 8.23 12.65
N TYR A 578 3.45 8.71 13.62
CA TYR A 578 4.25 7.90 14.54
C TYR A 578 4.36 8.54 15.94
N GLY A 579 4.06 7.76 16.98
CA GLY A 579 4.14 8.13 18.39
C GLY A 579 5.41 7.62 19.08
N VAL A 580 5.35 7.34 20.38
CA VAL A 580 6.48 6.74 21.13
C VAL A 580 6.45 5.22 20.93
N GLY A 581 7.08 4.78 19.84
CA GLY A 581 7.22 3.35 19.48
C GLY A 581 6.09 2.74 18.66
N TRP A 582 5.14 3.56 18.21
CA TRP A 582 3.98 3.08 17.46
C TRP A 582 3.81 3.88 16.17
N SER A 583 3.57 3.19 15.06
CA SER A 583 2.90 3.80 13.91
C SER A 583 1.43 3.97 14.27
N VAL A 584 0.88 5.14 13.99
CA VAL A 584 -0.50 5.48 14.30
C VAL A 584 -1.11 6.15 13.09
N THR A 585 -2.01 5.44 12.44
CA THR A 585 -2.83 5.95 11.34
C THR A 585 -4.27 6.08 11.80
N LEU A 586 -5.06 6.84 11.06
CA LEU A 586 -6.51 6.87 11.23
C LEU A 586 -7.11 5.98 10.16
N LEU A 587 -8.10 5.19 10.54
CA LEU A 587 -8.94 4.45 9.62
C LEU A 587 -9.96 5.41 8.98
N PRO A 588 -10.66 5.00 7.91
CA PRO A 588 -11.70 5.80 7.29
C PRO A 588 -12.81 6.21 8.26
N SER A 589 -13.08 5.35 9.27
CA SER A 589 -14.02 5.62 10.36
C SER A 589 -13.57 6.73 11.33
N GLY A 590 -12.32 7.20 11.21
CA GLY A 590 -11.66 8.12 12.14
C GLY A 590 -11.12 7.44 13.41
N GLU A 591 -11.28 6.13 13.56
CA GLU A 591 -10.70 5.35 14.66
C GLU A 591 -9.20 5.14 14.46
N ARG A 592 -8.45 4.95 15.55
CA ARG A 592 -6.98 4.84 15.46
C ARG A 592 -6.58 3.40 15.17
N ARG A 593 -5.71 3.25 14.17
CA ARG A 593 -4.93 2.04 13.94
C ARG A 593 -3.52 2.24 14.49
N VAL A 594 -3.26 1.63 15.64
CA VAL A 594 -1.96 1.66 16.31
C VAL A 594 -1.24 0.36 15.99
N GLN A 595 -0.10 0.41 15.31
CA GLN A 595 0.53 -0.80 14.80
C GLN A 595 2.06 -0.74 14.75
N HIS A 596 2.66 -1.92 14.60
CA HIS A 596 4.06 -2.07 14.22
C HIS A 596 4.24 -3.36 13.42
N SER A 597 5.02 -3.29 12.33
CA SER A 597 5.46 -4.45 11.55
C SER A 597 6.90 -4.83 11.90
N GLY A 598 7.32 -6.05 11.62
CA GLY A 598 8.69 -6.50 11.82
C GLY A 598 9.19 -7.28 10.63
N GLY A 599 10.35 -6.88 10.09
CA GLY A 599 10.96 -7.52 8.93
C GLY A 599 12.48 -7.66 9.05
N MET A 600 12.97 -8.89 8.96
CA MET A 600 14.41 -9.24 9.00
C MET A 600 14.66 -10.48 8.14
N PRO A 601 15.93 -10.87 7.86
CA PRO A 601 16.21 -12.15 7.23
C PRO A 601 15.51 -13.32 7.95
N GLY A 602 14.52 -13.92 7.30
CA GLY A 602 13.69 -15.00 7.83
C GLY A 602 12.67 -14.63 8.90
N VAL A 603 12.22 -13.37 8.94
CA VAL A 603 11.19 -12.88 9.87
C VAL A 603 10.25 -11.92 9.16
N SER A 604 8.94 -12.17 9.29
CA SER A 604 7.85 -11.25 8.94
C SER A 604 6.80 -11.31 10.04
N THR A 605 6.49 -10.18 10.68
CA THR A 605 5.56 -10.12 11.83
C THR A 605 4.70 -8.86 11.77
N ARG A 606 3.49 -8.91 12.34
CA ARG A 606 2.59 -7.76 12.47
C ARG A 606 1.87 -7.79 13.81
N LEU A 607 1.78 -6.62 14.44
CA LEU A 607 0.97 -6.34 15.61
C LEU A 607 0.10 -5.13 15.30
N THR A 608 -1.21 -5.33 15.32
CA THR A 608 -2.20 -4.28 15.06
C THR A 608 -3.15 -4.16 16.25
N LEU A 609 -3.35 -2.93 16.70
CA LEU A 609 -4.22 -2.56 17.81
C LEU A 609 -5.26 -1.57 17.30
N LEU A 610 -6.52 -1.78 17.70
CA LEU A 610 -7.60 -0.83 17.53
C LEU A 610 -8.12 -0.44 18.92
N PRO A 611 -7.57 0.64 19.51
CA PRO A 611 -7.87 1.02 20.89
C PRO A 611 -9.35 1.36 21.13
N GLU A 612 -10.04 1.89 20.12
CA GLU A 612 -11.45 2.25 20.19
C GLU A 612 -12.35 1.00 20.19
N ASN A 613 -12.01 -0.01 19.37
CA ASN A 613 -12.77 -1.26 19.24
C ASN A 613 -12.30 -2.37 20.20
N LYS A 614 -11.23 -2.11 20.96
CA LYS A 614 -10.55 -3.07 21.86
C LYS A 614 -10.08 -4.34 21.16
N ILE A 615 -9.61 -4.21 19.92
CA ILE A 615 -9.14 -5.32 19.10
C ILE A 615 -7.60 -5.38 19.12
N VAL A 616 -7.08 -6.60 19.21
CA VAL A 616 -5.66 -6.92 19.09
C VAL A 616 -5.51 -8.03 18.06
N VAL A 617 -4.69 -7.81 17.03
CA VAL A 617 -4.34 -8.83 16.04
C VAL A 617 -2.84 -9.02 16.04
N VAL A 618 -2.41 -10.25 16.28
CA VAL A 618 -1.01 -10.67 16.26
C VAL A 618 -0.81 -11.71 15.18
N VAL A 619 0.13 -11.49 14.26
CA VAL A 619 0.50 -12.48 13.25
C VAL A 619 2.02 -12.58 13.13
N LEU A 620 2.58 -13.75 13.41
CA LEU A 620 4.02 -13.98 13.47
C LEU A 620 4.45 -15.08 12.50
N ALA A 621 5.48 -14.84 11.68
CA ALA A 621 6.01 -15.83 10.73
C ALA A 621 7.54 -15.91 10.75
N ASN A 622 8.07 -17.11 10.55
CA ASN A 622 9.51 -17.43 10.52
C ASN A 622 10.08 -17.54 9.09
N GLY A 623 9.66 -16.62 8.23
CA GLY A 623 10.16 -16.48 6.87
C GLY A 623 9.79 -15.11 6.32
N ARG A 624 10.49 -14.64 5.28
CA ARG A 624 10.08 -13.44 4.53
C ARG A 624 8.79 -13.78 3.78
N SER A 625 7.69 -13.11 4.14
CA SER A 625 6.39 -13.30 3.51
C SER A 625 5.50 -12.05 3.69
N ARG A 626 4.58 -11.83 2.75
CA ARG A 626 3.46 -10.87 2.87
C ARG A 626 2.27 -11.45 3.65
N LEU A 627 2.26 -12.75 3.94
CA LEU A 627 1.14 -13.44 4.57
C LEU A 627 0.72 -12.83 5.92
N PRO A 628 1.64 -12.40 6.83
CA PRO A 628 1.22 -11.77 8.08
C PRO A 628 0.39 -10.49 7.87
N TYR A 629 0.67 -9.74 6.81
CA TYR A 629 -0.14 -8.59 6.44
C TYR A 629 -1.52 -9.01 5.94
N GLN A 630 -1.56 -9.89 4.93
CA GLN A 630 -2.81 -10.38 4.35
C GLN A 630 -3.75 -10.95 5.42
N VAL A 631 -3.22 -11.81 6.30
CA VAL A 631 -3.99 -12.38 7.42
C VAL A 631 -4.53 -11.29 8.35
N THR A 632 -3.73 -10.26 8.64
CA THR A 632 -4.17 -9.16 9.50
C THR A 632 -5.36 -8.44 8.86
N GLU A 633 -5.28 -8.07 7.59
CA GLU A 633 -6.37 -7.35 6.92
C GLU A 633 -7.63 -8.21 6.77
N GLU A 634 -7.50 -9.48 6.41
CA GLU A 634 -8.65 -10.38 6.32
C GLU A 634 -9.33 -10.59 7.69
N VAL A 635 -8.54 -10.68 8.77
CA VAL A 635 -9.10 -10.70 10.13
C VAL A 635 -9.85 -9.41 10.45
N LEU A 636 -9.28 -8.24 10.12
CA LEU A 636 -9.92 -6.96 10.40
C LEU A 636 -11.23 -6.79 9.60
N LYS A 637 -11.25 -7.21 8.33
CA LYS A 637 -12.47 -7.24 7.49
C LYS A 637 -13.59 -8.07 8.11
N ILE A 638 -13.27 -9.17 8.79
CA ILE A 638 -14.26 -10.01 9.48
C ILE A 638 -14.78 -9.32 10.75
N LEU A 639 -13.89 -8.67 11.51
CA LEU A 639 -14.23 -8.14 12.84
C LEU A 639 -14.99 -6.82 12.81
N LEU A 640 -14.91 -6.11 11.70
CA LEU A 640 -15.28 -4.70 11.59
C LEU A 640 -16.28 -4.51 10.45
N PRO A 641 -17.13 -3.47 10.50
CA PRO A 641 -18.07 -3.17 9.42
C PRO A 641 -17.36 -3.02 8.05
N GLU A 642 -18.05 -3.22 6.93
CA GLU A 642 -17.45 -3.22 5.58
C GLU A 642 -16.67 -1.93 5.24
N ASP A 643 -17.00 -0.82 5.89
CA ASP A 643 -16.38 0.52 5.78
C ASP A 643 -14.95 0.61 6.38
N PHE A 644 -14.38 -0.50 6.88
CA PHE A 644 -13.15 -0.52 7.68
C PHE A 644 -11.86 -0.84 6.90
N ALA A 645 -11.95 -1.27 5.64
CA ALA A 645 -10.78 -1.68 4.89
C ALA A 645 -10.03 -0.48 4.29
N GLU A 646 -8.87 -0.14 4.85
CA GLU A 646 -7.92 0.82 4.27
C GLU A 646 -6.57 0.17 3.97
N SER A 647 -5.92 0.70 2.94
CA SER A 647 -4.76 0.18 2.20
C SER A 647 -3.42 0.28 2.94
N ASP A 648 -2.48 -0.57 2.53
CA ASP A 648 -1.11 -0.61 3.07
C ASP A 648 -0.28 0.54 2.47
N GLU A 649 0.25 1.38 3.34
CA GLU A 649 1.49 2.10 3.09
C GLU A 649 2.63 1.08 2.90
N ASN A 650 3.03 0.85 1.66
CA ASN A 650 4.43 0.59 1.36
C ASN A 650 4.91 1.72 0.47
N HIS A 651 5.98 2.39 0.91
CA HIS A 651 6.73 3.37 0.14
C HIS A 651 7.03 2.84 -1.28
N ALA A 652 6.14 3.14 -2.22
CA ALA A 652 6.44 3.11 -3.63
C ALA A 652 7.25 4.37 -3.90
N SER A 653 8.54 4.18 -4.08
CA SER A 653 9.40 5.18 -4.68
C SER A 653 8.73 5.62 -6.00
N SER A 654 8.43 6.90 -6.14
CA SER A 654 7.84 7.48 -7.33
C SER A 654 8.79 7.36 -8.53
N ASP A 655 8.67 6.31 -9.33
CA ASP A 655 9.15 6.31 -10.71
C ASP A 655 8.01 6.84 -11.59
N ASP A 656 7.99 8.17 -11.81
CA ASP A 656 7.81 8.78 -13.13
C ASP A 656 7.68 10.31 -13.03
N GLU A 657 8.79 10.96 -13.37
CA GLU A 657 8.99 12.23 -14.08
C GLU A 657 10.23 12.88 -13.49
N ASN A 658 11.37 12.71 -14.17
CA ASN A 658 12.64 13.33 -13.81
C ASN A 658 12.48 14.87 -13.99
N PRO A 659 12.36 15.69 -12.92
CA PRO A 659 12.43 17.12 -13.12
C PRO A 659 13.90 17.50 -13.34
N THR A 660 14.12 18.53 -14.14
CA THR A 660 15.43 18.84 -14.70
C THR A 660 16.51 18.99 -13.61
N THR A 661 17.53 18.12 -13.65
CA THR A 661 18.83 18.29 -12.96
C THR A 661 19.57 19.57 -13.39
N ALA A 662 18.95 20.42 -14.22
CA ALA A 662 19.40 21.74 -14.62
C ALA A 662 19.89 22.60 -13.46
N LYS A 663 19.21 22.57 -12.29
CA LYS A 663 19.68 23.29 -11.10
C LYS A 663 21.04 22.78 -10.61
N LEU A 664 21.35 21.51 -10.84
CA LEU A 664 22.56 20.83 -10.38
C LEU A 664 23.67 20.77 -11.45
N HIS A 665 23.45 21.27 -12.67
CA HIS A 665 24.45 21.21 -13.74
C HIS A 665 25.84 21.66 -13.30
N GLY A 666 26.85 20.90 -13.75
CA GLY A 666 28.25 21.13 -13.43
C GLY A 666 28.86 20.05 -12.54
N GLN A 667 30.07 20.32 -12.08
CA GLN A 667 30.83 19.42 -11.22
C GLN A 667 30.66 19.83 -9.75
N TRP A 668 30.47 18.85 -8.90
CA TRP A 668 30.35 19.00 -7.45
C TRP A 668 31.43 18.15 -6.79
N ASN A 669 32.24 18.79 -5.95
CA ASN A 669 33.38 18.16 -5.29
C ASN A 669 33.17 18.20 -3.79
N GLY A 670 33.45 17.09 -3.13
CA GLY A 670 33.20 16.94 -1.71
C GLY A 670 33.78 15.68 -1.12
N GLU A 671 33.25 15.29 0.03
CA GLU A 671 33.71 14.14 0.78
C GLU A 671 32.53 13.37 1.41
N VAL A 672 32.71 12.07 1.56
CA VAL A 672 31.89 11.19 2.40
C VAL A 672 32.66 10.91 3.67
N MET A 673 32.09 11.27 4.82
CA MET A 673 32.71 11.17 6.13
C MET A 673 32.49 9.77 6.71
N THR A 674 33.57 9.04 6.93
CA THR A 674 33.55 7.75 7.65
C THR A 674 34.23 7.88 9.01
N TYR A 675 34.00 6.92 9.91
CA TYR A 675 34.70 6.85 11.20
C TYR A 675 36.20 6.51 11.07
N LYS A 676 36.69 6.19 9.87
CA LYS A 676 38.12 5.97 9.57
C LYS A 676 38.79 7.16 8.86
N GLY A 677 38.00 8.09 8.33
CA GLY A 677 38.48 9.23 7.55
C GLY A 677 37.50 9.63 6.46
N ALA A 678 37.75 10.78 5.85
CA ALA A 678 36.97 11.27 4.73
C ALA A 678 37.42 10.62 3.42
N GLU A 679 36.46 10.27 2.56
CA GLU A 679 36.71 9.77 1.21
C GLU A 679 36.19 10.76 0.17
N LYS A 680 37.02 11.09 -0.83
CA LYS A 680 36.65 12.05 -1.86
C LYS A 680 35.44 11.57 -2.65
N LEU A 681 34.49 12.47 -2.89
CA LEU A 681 33.32 12.23 -3.71
C LEU A 681 33.21 13.33 -4.77
N THR A 682 33.02 12.93 -6.02
CA THR A 682 32.73 13.86 -7.12
C THR A 682 31.47 13.43 -7.85
N LEU A 683 30.56 14.39 -8.07
CA LEU A 683 29.38 14.22 -8.92
C LEU A 683 29.48 15.17 -10.13
N TRP A 684 29.10 14.68 -11.31
CA TRP A 684 29.00 15.50 -12.52
C TRP A 684 27.58 15.39 -13.06
N PHE A 685 26.87 16.52 -13.10
CA PHE A 685 25.52 16.62 -13.67
C PHE A 685 25.63 17.18 -15.08
N GLN A 686 25.24 16.38 -16.06
CA GLN A 686 25.31 16.70 -17.47
C GLN A 686 23.99 17.29 -17.99
N GLU A 687 24.05 18.01 -19.11
CA GLU A 687 22.88 18.68 -19.70
C GLU A 687 21.82 17.72 -20.26
N ASP A 688 22.22 16.51 -20.60
CA ASP A 688 21.34 15.42 -21.07
C ASP A 688 20.62 14.70 -19.92
N GLY A 689 20.89 15.08 -18.66
CA GLY A 689 20.30 14.50 -17.47
C GLY A 689 21.15 13.42 -16.81
N ASP A 690 22.24 12.97 -17.44
CA ASP A 690 23.12 11.95 -16.88
C ASP A 690 23.89 12.51 -15.68
N VAL A 691 23.96 11.71 -14.61
CA VAL A 691 24.78 12.02 -13.44
C VAL A 691 25.87 10.99 -13.33
N HIS A 692 27.12 11.45 -13.34
CA HIS A 692 28.26 10.59 -13.11
C HIS A 692 28.78 10.76 -11.69
N VAL A 693 29.34 9.69 -11.12
CA VAL A 693 29.90 9.63 -9.78
C VAL A 693 31.31 9.05 -9.80
N ARG A 694 32.17 9.54 -8.91
CA ARG A 694 33.47 8.96 -8.58
C ARG A 694 33.67 9.04 -7.06
N LEU A 695 34.06 7.92 -6.47
CA LEU A 695 34.37 7.79 -5.05
C LEU A 695 35.84 7.38 -4.89
N GLY A 696 36.61 8.19 -4.16
CA GLY A 696 38.05 8.01 -4.01
C GLY A 696 38.76 7.91 -5.36
N ASP A 697 39.53 6.84 -5.54
CA ASP A 697 40.28 6.55 -6.78
C ASP A 697 39.50 5.65 -7.75
N SER A 698 38.17 5.49 -7.58
CA SER A 698 37.34 4.69 -8.49
C SER A 698 37.31 5.27 -9.91
N LEU A 699 36.89 4.45 -10.87
CA LEU A 699 36.51 4.96 -12.18
C LEU A 699 35.29 5.87 -12.06
N LYS A 700 35.23 6.90 -12.91
CA LYS A 700 34.02 7.70 -13.12
C LYS A 700 32.97 6.82 -13.80
N THR A 701 31.80 6.67 -13.19
CA THR A 701 30.70 5.83 -13.70
C THR A 701 29.37 6.56 -13.59
N LEU A 702 28.32 6.01 -14.21
CA LEU A 702 26.95 6.50 -14.08
C LEU A 702 26.39 6.24 -12.67
N LEU A 703 25.69 7.23 -12.13
CA LEU A 703 24.79 7.10 -10.98
C LEU A 703 23.42 6.64 -11.50
N ASN A 704 22.91 5.54 -10.97
CA ASN A 704 21.65 4.94 -11.43
C ASN A 704 20.48 5.44 -10.59
N HIS A 705 19.25 5.24 -11.07
CA HIS A 705 18.01 5.58 -10.35
C HIS A 705 18.01 7.00 -9.79
N VAL A 706 18.58 7.94 -10.56
CA VAL A 706 18.68 9.33 -10.15
C VAL A 706 17.30 9.95 -10.16
N ARG A 707 16.92 10.55 -9.04
CA ARG A 707 15.72 11.39 -8.95
C ARG A 707 16.09 12.67 -8.21
N PHE A 708 15.42 13.75 -8.59
CA PHE A 708 15.50 15.02 -7.87
C PHE A 708 14.08 15.41 -7.51
N ASP A 709 13.73 15.42 -6.22
CA ASP A 709 12.40 15.79 -5.76
C ASP A 709 12.51 17.05 -4.88
N GLY A 710 11.91 18.14 -5.34
CA GLY A 710 12.09 19.47 -4.76
C GLY A 710 13.55 19.93 -4.77
N ASP A 711 14.21 19.77 -3.62
CA ASP A 711 15.63 20.07 -3.42
C ASP A 711 16.40 18.83 -2.91
N THR A 712 15.83 17.62 -2.99
CA THR A 712 16.45 16.37 -2.55
C THR A 712 16.86 15.52 -3.76
N LEU A 713 18.14 15.18 -3.84
CA LEU A 713 18.73 14.26 -4.82
C LEU A 713 18.81 12.85 -4.24
N THR A 714 18.26 11.88 -4.96
CA THR A 714 18.48 10.45 -4.72
C THR A 714 19.18 9.78 -5.89
N GLY A 715 19.88 8.69 -5.62
CA GLY A 715 20.53 7.89 -6.66
C GLY A 715 21.30 6.71 -6.09
N GLU A 716 21.76 5.82 -6.95
CA GLU A 716 22.38 4.56 -6.57
C GLU A 716 23.68 4.29 -7.34
N PHE A 717 24.70 3.87 -6.60
CA PHE A 717 26.03 3.60 -7.13
C PHE A 717 26.54 2.28 -6.57
N ALA A 718 26.92 1.36 -7.45
CA ALA A 718 27.64 0.15 -7.04
C ALA A 718 29.07 0.55 -6.62
N GLY A 719 29.27 0.74 -5.32
CA GLY A 719 30.54 1.18 -4.73
C GLY A 719 30.64 0.79 -3.27
N THR A 720 31.83 0.97 -2.69
CA THR A 720 32.15 0.50 -1.34
C THR A 720 33.02 1.52 -0.66
N LEU A 721 32.62 1.95 0.55
CA LEU A 721 33.43 2.77 1.43
C LEU A 721 34.49 1.90 2.13
N SER A 722 35.64 2.47 2.42
CA SER A 722 36.85 1.78 2.89
C SER A 722 36.81 1.31 4.35
N THR A 723 35.65 1.35 5.01
CA THR A 723 35.52 0.93 6.40
C THR A 723 35.43 -0.59 6.56
N PRO A 724 36.01 -1.18 7.62
CA PRO A 724 35.96 -2.63 7.87
C PRO A 724 34.56 -3.22 7.93
N ASP A 725 33.55 -2.48 8.36
CA ASP A 725 32.16 -2.94 8.39
C ASP A 725 31.49 -2.93 7.02
N VAL A 726 31.69 -1.88 6.22
CA VAL A 726 31.12 -1.78 4.87
C VAL A 726 31.76 -2.81 3.93
N THR A 727 33.07 -3.03 4.05
CA THR A 727 33.82 -4.00 3.23
C THR A 727 33.52 -5.48 3.54
N ARG A 728 32.67 -5.78 4.54
CA ARG A 728 32.21 -7.15 4.84
C ARG A 728 31.40 -7.77 3.71
N ALA A 729 30.77 -6.94 2.87
CA ALA A 729 29.95 -7.39 1.76
C ALA A 729 30.10 -6.46 0.56
N LYS A 730 29.65 -6.93 -0.60
CA LYS A 730 29.36 -6.01 -1.70
C LYS A 730 28.18 -5.15 -1.30
N CYS A 731 28.26 -3.86 -1.57
CA CYS A 731 27.21 -2.92 -1.26
C CYS A 731 26.84 -2.04 -2.46
N THR A 732 25.63 -1.52 -2.41
CA THR A 732 25.17 -0.37 -3.18
C THR A 732 25.20 0.83 -2.26
N LEU A 733 25.72 1.96 -2.74
CA LEU A 733 25.63 3.24 -2.05
C LEU A 733 24.37 3.96 -2.54
N HIS A 734 23.45 4.25 -1.63
CA HIS A 734 22.24 5.04 -1.89
C HIS A 734 22.49 6.47 -1.43
N PHE A 735 22.25 7.43 -2.32
CA PHE A 735 22.39 8.86 -2.06
C PHE A 735 21.04 9.42 -1.65
N ASN A 736 21.04 10.28 -0.63
CA ASN A 736 19.93 11.12 -0.25
C ASN A 736 20.53 12.47 0.21
N LEU A 737 20.70 13.38 -0.76
CA LEU A 737 21.42 14.64 -0.58
C LEU A 737 20.48 15.82 -0.80
N GLN A 738 20.41 16.71 0.18
CA GLN A 738 19.69 17.97 0.11
C GLN A 738 20.55 19.05 -0.56
N LEU A 739 19.95 19.78 -1.50
CA LEU A 739 20.49 20.99 -2.08
C LEU A 739 20.17 22.18 -1.16
N GLU A 740 21.21 22.87 -0.72
CA GLU A 740 21.14 24.11 0.04
C GLU A 740 22.08 25.15 -0.57
N GLY A 741 21.53 26.02 -1.44
CA GLY A 741 22.34 26.98 -2.20
C GLY A 741 23.28 26.29 -3.18
N ASP A 742 24.59 26.41 -2.94
CA ASP A 742 25.66 25.76 -3.73
C ASP A 742 26.32 24.58 -2.98
N ALA A 743 25.63 24.03 -1.98
CA ALA A 743 26.02 22.82 -1.27
C ALA A 743 25.01 21.69 -1.49
N LEU A 744 25.52 20.47 -1.69
CA LEU A 744 24.76 19.22 -1.63
C LEU A 744 25.21 18.46 -0.39
N GLN A 745 24.30 18.19 0.54
CA GLN A 745 24.63 17.56 1.81
C GLN A 745 23.60 16.55 2.26
N GLY A 746 24.00 15.46 2.91
CA GLY A 746 23.05 14.47 3.39
C GLY A 746 23.64 13.08 3.57
N ALA A 747 22.81 12.06 3.39
CA ALA A 747 23.17 10.67 3.60
C ALA A 747 23.74 10.02 2.34
N VAL A 748 24.83 9.28 2.51
CA VAL A 748 25.26 8.20 1.63
C VAL A 748 25.19 6.90 2.42
N ILE A 749 24.27 6.03 2.03
CA ILE A 749 23.91 4.82 2.77
C ILE A 749 24.56 3.62 2.08
N ALA A 750 25.53 3.00 2.74
CA ALA A 750 26.13 1.76 2.27
C ALA A 750 25.25 0.57 2.67
N GLN A 751 24.55 -0.01 1.69
CA GLN A 751 23.63 -1.12 1.89
C GLN A 751 24.15 -2.39 1.23
N ALA A 752 24.21 -3.49 1.98
CA ALA A 752 24.66 -4.78 1.45
C ALA A 752 23.71 -5.30 0.35
N THR A 753 24.28 -5.81 -0.74
CA THR A 753 23.49 -6.30 -1.89
C THR A 753 22.92 -7.70 -1.71
N SER A 754 23.40 -8.47 -0.73
CA SER A 754 22.86 -9.79 -0.40
C SER A 754 21.86 -9.67 0.77
N PRO A 755 20.59 -10.04 0.58
CA PRO A 755 19.59 -9.95 1.64
C PRO A 755 19.70 -11.06 2.69
N THR A 756 20.48 -12.12 2.43
CA THR A 756 20.52 -13.33 3.27
C THR A 756 21.83 -13.50 4.03
N ARG A 757 22.93 -12.87 3.58
CA ARG A 757 24.24 -12.92 4.24
C ARG A 757 24.86 -11.53 4.28
N HIS A 758 25.32 -11.11 5.47
CA HIS A 758 25.87 -9.77 5.73
C HIS A 758 24.86 -8.64 5.51
N TYR A 759 23.75 -8.67 6.26
CA TYR A 759 22.65 -7.71 6.13
C TYR A 759 22.94 -6.42 6.91
N PHE A 760 23.19 -5.32 6.20
CA PHE A 760 23.39 -4.00 6.82
C PHE A 760 22.97 -2.85 5.89
N ALA A 761 22.64 -1.71 6.50
CA ALA A 761 22.62 -0.39 5.88
C ALA A 761 23.26 0.60 6.86
N LEU A 762 24.35 1.23 6.43
CA LEU A 762 25.20 2.08 7.26
C LEU A 762 25.25 3.47 6.64
N SER A 763 24.74 4.47 7.35
CA SER A 763 24.63 5.84 6.85
C SER A 763 25.88 6.65 7.13
N HIS A 764 26.36 7.37 6.12
CA HIS A 764 27.53 8.24 6.17
C HIS A 764 27.16 9.64 5.73
N TRP A 765 27.72 10.66 6.37
CA TRP A 765 27.46 12.05 6.00
C TRP A 765 28.27 12.39 4.75
N ALA A 766 27.67 13.04 3.77
CA ALA A 766 28.36 13.59 2.63
C ALA A 766 28.07 15.08 2.50
N GLU A 767 29.08 15.83 2.04
CA GLU A 767 28.98 17.25 1.75
C GLU A 767 29.78 17.54 0.48
N LEU A 768 29.15 18.19 -0.50
CA LEU A 768 29.77 18.60 -1.75
C LEU A 768 29.46 20.06 -2.04
N GLN A 769 30.39 20.74 -2.69
CA GLN A 769 30.21 22.10 -3.18
C GLN A 769 30.32 22.15 -4.70
N ARG A 770 29.52 23.03 -5.32
CA ARG A 770 29.61 23.29 -6.75
C ARG A 770 30.98 23.90 -7.09
N GLU A 771 31.63 23.37 -8.10
CA GLU A 771 32.84 23.97 -8.64
C GLU A 771 32.50 25.33 -9.29
N ALA A 772 33.17 26.40 -8.85
CA ALA A 772 32.96 27.73 -9.42
C ALA A 772 33.32 27.70 -10.91
N THR A 773 32.37 28.09 -11.77
CA THR A 773 32.63 28.32 -13.19
C THR A 773 33.67 29.43 -13.30
N GLN A 774 34.91 29.09 -13.70
CA GLN A 774 35.84 30.12 -14.14
C GLN A 774 35.22 30.79 -15.37
N PRO A 775 35.08 32.13 -15.40
CA PRO A 775 34.71 32.80 -16.63
C PRO A 775 35.80 32.49 -17.67
N GLU A 776 35.41 31.93 -18.82
CA GLU A 776 36.31 31.72 -19.94
C GLU A 776 37.03 33.04 -20.23
N SER A 777 38.35 33.04 -20.05
CA SER A 777 39.19 34.13 -20.50
C SER A 777 39.16 34.13 -22.01
N ASP A 778 38.45 35.10 -22.59
CA ASP A 778 38.64 35.54 -23.97
C ASP A 778 40.09 36.03 -24.14
N THR A 779 41.01 35.10 -24.39
CA THR A 779 42.26 35.39 -25.07
C THR A 779 42.15 34.88 -26.49
N ALA A 780 41.59 35.74 -27.33
CA ALA A 780 41.83 35.72 -28.75
C ALA A 780 43.34 35.91 -29.00
N ASP A 781 44.04 34.82 -29.30
CA ASP A 781 45.35 34.89 -29.95
C ASP A 781 45.13 35.38 -31.39
N ALA A 782 45.39 36.68 -31.57
CA ALA A 782 45.75 37.25 -32.85
C ALA A 782 47.28 37.40 -32.90
N GLN A 783 47.96 36.42 -33.51
CA GLN A 783 49.03 36.63 -34.50
C GLN A 783 49.48 35.32 -35.15
#